data_AF-A0A2V0PF84-F1
#
_entry.id   AF-A0A2V0PF84-F1
#
_cell.length_a   1.000
_cell.length_b   1.000
_cell.length_c   1.000
_cell.angle_alpha   90.00
_cell.angle_beta   90.00
_cell.angle_gamma   90.00
#
_symmetry.space_group_name_H-M   'P 1'
#
loop_
_entity.id
_entity.type
_entity.pdbx_description
1 polymer ?
#
loop_
_entity_poly.entity_id
_entity_poly.type
_entity_poly.pdbx_seq_one_letter_code
_entity_poly.pdbx_strand_id
1 'polypeptide(L)'
;MGSSSELPLVAALAGGAALGAALALAGVVCSARATAAAATAAAPAAATRGDSARPSTACTPEPWQEEARAAACDDGACDEPPPQQQQQPGPCGVGGVVGDGDPEDCATPQHAPRRRRRGSGGADGRAARDQGGCGAGAGVGGEGLYAATLSLVSPIDAKRRPDPYDTRPRQGYLQWDDYFMSVAFLSAQRSKDPNKQVGAVIVSGDNIIVSIGYNGFPRGCPDEKLPWAKKSRGGDETSAATGGQESPVRPLSLCIAGGGIGGLVLAVALLKKGCQVKVYERDMTAIRGEGKYRGPIQIQSNALAALEAVDVGMAEEILAAGCVTGDRVNGLCDGLTGDWYCKFDTFHPAVDRGLPVTRVISRVELQQISARYAIKLGGEGVIEPSSTVESFEEFTNQRGEGRVRVSLADGRSEDFDLLVGADGIWSRIRKEIVGETKANYSGYTCYTGISDFTPPDIEIVGYRVFLGNGQYFVSSDVGGGKMQWYAFHKEAAGGTDADGHRKERLLELFGHWTDDVVDLIKATPEDDVLRRDIFDRAPIFKWHEGRVVLLGDSAHAMQPNLGQGGCMAIEDALTLAEYLTRAHATAGGRPDAVDVPSTLKSYQDARMMRAAAIHGMAGMAAVMATTYKAYLGEGLGPLSWIQRWKLPHPGRVTGQAVLHTTMPAVLAWVLGGNIGALDDAARPGACRINDGLKFFNESEFERFMRDNDALIRATHSRWMLLAERAPAAGTGADATSCSDAKGVYLTAEGEAIVCGAAAAAGAAAGGAGEGEGASLLVVEDGAVTSARHARAWREGPLGDHFLQHLAGAESGTWVNGRRLRESETVRLLPGDLVEFGRSPSPEVFKVKMQHESLFCSALSGAEYHIIPAAGAAIQELREREEAERAELARR
;
A
#
# COMPACT_ATOMS: atom_id res chain seq x y z
N MET A 1 31.14 28.82 -17.98
CA MET A 1 31.98 29.07 -16.79
C MET A 1 31.10 29.69 -15.72
N GLY A 2 30.97 29.00 -14.57
CA GLY A 2 30.38 29.46 -13.30
C GLY A 2 28.85 29.60 -13.26
N SER A 3 28.09 29.01 -12.34
CA SER A 3 28.40 28.20 -11.15
C SER A 3 27.20 27.32 -10.79
N SER A 4 27.42 26.01 -10.84
CA SER A 4 26.52 24.93 -10.42
C SER A 4 26.78 24.54 -8.96
N SER A 5 26.58 25.46 -8.02
CA SER A 5 26.95 25.26 -6.60
C SER A 5 25.88 25.62 -5.57
N GLU A 6 24.65 25.97 -5.95
CA GLU A 6 23.60 26.39 -4.98
C GLU A 6 22.56 25.30 -4.62
N LEU A 7 22.51 24.19 -5.35
CA LEU A 7 21.56 23.09 -5.11
C LEU A 7 21.77 22.27 -3.81
N PRO A 8 23.01 22.02 -3.31
CA PRO A 8 23.19 21.30 -2.05
C PRO A 8 22.74 22.10 -0.83
N LEU A 9 22.77 23.44 -0.91
CA LEU A 9 22.50 24.32 0.22
C LEU A 9 20.99 24.42 0.50
N VAL A 10 20.15 24.46 -0.54
CA VAL A 10 18.68 24.50 -0.39
C VAL A 10 18.15 23.16 0.15
N ALA A 11 18.72 22.02 -0.29
CA ALA A 11 18.40 20.70 0.26
C ALA A 11 18.90 20.52 1.70
N ALA A 12 20.07 21.05 2.05
CA ALA A 12 20.59 21.09 3.42
C ALA A 12 19.79 22.05 4.33
N LEU A 13 19.23 23.13 3.78
CA LEU A 13 18.36 24.07 4.51
C LEU A 13 16.96 23.50 4.74
N ALA A 14 16.39 22.76 3.79
CA ALA A 14 15.11 22.05 3.98
C ALA A 14 15.26 20.85 4.93
N GLY A 15 16.32 20.05 4.77
CA GLY A 15 16.69 19.00 5.73
C GLY A 15 17.06 19.57 7.10
N GLY A 16 17.70 20.74 7.14
CA GLY A 16 18.02 21.49 8.36
C GLY A 16 16.80 22.13 9.02
N ALA A 17 15.77 22.52 8.25
CA ALA A 17 14.49 23.00 8.78
C ALA A 17 13.64 21.85 9.33
N ALA A 18 13.65 20.67 8.68
CA ALA A 18 13.01 19.46 9.18
C ALA A 18 13.73 18.91 10.43
N LEU A 19 15.07 18.88 10.41
CA LEU A 19 15.90 18.54 11.57
C LEU A 19 15.77 19.60 12.67
N GLY A 20 15.64 20.88 12.31
CA GLY A 20 15.40 22.00 13.22
C GLY A 20 14.03 21.95 13.88
N ALA A 21 12.99 21.55 13.15
CA ALA A 21 11.66 21.27 13.70
C ALA A 21 11.68 20.03 14.62
N ALA A 22 12.39 18.97 14.23
CA ALA A 22 12.61 17.78 15.05
C ALA A 22 13.42 18.09 16.33
N LEU A 23 14.44 18.95 16.24
CA LEU A 23 15.23 19.43 17.38
C LEU A 23 14.46 20.42 18.25
N ALA A 24 13.55 21.21 17.68
CA ALA A 24 12.63 22.04 18.45
C ALA A 24 11.63 21.16 19.23
N LEU A 25 11.13 20.09 18.63
CA LEU A 25 10.36 19.02 19.29
C LEU A 25 11.18 18.38 20.43
N ALA A 26 12.45 18.04 20.19
CA ALA A 26 13.35 17.49 21.20
C ALA A 26 13.68 18.50 22.32
N GLY A 27 13.80 19.79 21.99
CA GLY A 27 14.04 20.89 22.94
C GLY A 27 12.85 21.13 23.88
N VAL A 28 11.63 21.04 23.38
CA VAL A 28 10.40 21.10 24.19
C VAL A 28 10.29 19.88 25.12
N VAL A 29 10.65 18.68 24.64
CA VAL A 29 10.67 17.45 25.43
C VAL A 29 11.79 17.45 26.49
N CYS A 30 12.99 17.98 26.18
CA CYS A 30 14.09 18.12 27.14
C CYS A 30 13.83 19.22 28.18
N SER A 31 13.18 20.33 27.80
CA SER A 31 12.78 21.39 28.75
C SER A 31 11.76 20.89 29.79
N ALA A 32 10.83 20.01 29.37
CA ALA A 32 9.90 19.33 30.28
C ALA A 32 10.61 18.36 31.25
N ARG A 33 11.74 17.78 30.84
CA ARG A 33 12.56 16.88 31.68
C ARG A 33 13.36 17.64 32.74
N ALA A 34 13.85 18.85 32.42
CA ALA A 34 14.59 19.71 33.35
C ALA A 34 13.68 20.36 34.41
N THR A 35 12.44 20.71 34.03
CA THR A 35 11.44 21.27 34.96
C THR A 35 10.86 20.22 35.93
N ALA A 36 10.74 18.96 35.50
CA ALA A 36 10.32 17.87 36.39
C ALA A 36 11.41 17.49 37.43
N ALA A 37 12.69 17.58 37.09
CA ALA A 37 13.80 17.28 38.03
C ALA A 37 13.98 18.36 39.12
N ALA A 38 13.65 19.62 38.82
CA ALA A 38 13.76 20.73 39.77
C ALA A 38 12.65 20.74 40.84
N ALA A 39 11.49 20.13 40.58
CA ALA A 39 10.36 20.07 41.51
C ALA A 39 10.52 19.04 42.65
N THR A 40 11.47 18.10 42.52
CA THR A 40 11.74 17.04 43.51
C THR A 40 12.81 17.37 44.55
N ALA A 41 13.45 18.54 44.47
CA ALA A 41 14.56 18.91 45.35
C ALA A 41 14.21 20.07 46.30
N ALA A 42 13.38 19.82 47.32
CA ALA A 42 13.16 20.75 48.43
C ALA A 42 12.81 20.05 49.77
N ALA A 43 13.85 19.49 50.42
CA ALA A 43 14.10 19.39 51.89
C ALA A 43 13.08 18.67 52.84
N PRO A 44 13.44 18.35 54.11
CA PRO A 44 14.73 18.45 54.82
C PRO A 44 15.24 17.15 55.51
N ALA A 45 16.46 17.27 56.03
CA ALA A 45 17.30 16.28 56.69
C ALA A 45 16.95 15.95 58.16
N ALA A 46 17.25 14.73 58.62
CA ALA A 46 17.80 14.41 59.95
C ALA A 46 18.27 12.93 60.06
N ALA A 47 19.58 12.74 60.37
CA ALA A 47 20.23 11.82 61.33
C ALA A 47 19.53 10.49 61.74
N THR A 48 20.16 9.31 61.94
CA THR A 48 21.56 8.92 62.19
C THR A 48 21.67 7.36 62.30
N ARG A 49 22.89 6.83 62.11
CA ARG A 49 23.45 5.50 62.53
C ARG A 49 22.95 4.26 61.79
N GLY A 50 23.80 3.31 61.36
CA GLY A 50 25.25 3.14 61.48
C GLY A 50 25.66 1.78 60.88
N ASP A 51 26.95 1.66 60.55
CA ASP A 51 27.75 0.43 60.38
C ASP A 51 27.31 -0.62 59.34
N SER A 52 28.17 -1.29 58.57
CA SER A 52 29.63 -1.34 58.43
C SER A 52 29.96 -2.23 57.22
N ALA A 53 31.22 -2.17 56.77
CA ALA A 53 31.96 -3.23 56.05
C ALA A 53 31.69 -3.52 54.56
N ARG A 54 32.53 -2.87 53.74
CA ARG A 54 33.31 -3.35 52.57
C ARG A 54 33.84 -4.82 52.66
N PRO A 55 34.53 -5.40 51.64
CA PRO A 55 34.60 -5.13 50.18
C PRO A 55 34.75 -6.40 49.27
N SER A 56 35.01 -6.15 47.98
CA SER A 56 35.96 -6.88 47.09
C SER A 56 35.41 -8.10 46.31
N THR A 57 35.80 -8.43 45.08
CA THR A 57 36.64 -7.81 44.04
C THR A 57 36.39 -8.58 42.74
N ALA A 58 36.71 -7.92 41.62
CA ALA A 58 36.75 -8.39 40.23
C ALA A 58 37.29 -9.82 39.97
N CYS A 59 36.82 -10.43 38.88
CA CYS A 59 37.69 -10.96 37.83
C CYS A 59 36.94 -11.18 36.50
N THR A 60 37.65 -10.88 35.43
CA THR A 60 37.32 -10.85 34.00
C THR A 60 37.27 -12.25 33.33
N PRO A 61 36.82 -12.35 32.06
CA PRO A 61 36.24 -13.55 31.46
C PRO A 61 37.19 -14.30 30.50
N GLU A 62 36.83 -15.54 30.14
CA GLU A 62 37.28 -16.26 28.93
C GLU A 62 36.32 -17.42 28.57
N PRO A 63 36.35 -17.95 27.33
CA PRO A 63 35.18 -18.30 26.51
C PRO A 63 34.98 -19.81 26.26
N TRP A 64 33.78 -20.23 25.84
CA TRP A 64 33.45 -21.57 25.32
C TRP A 64 32.35 -21.44 24.25
N GLN A 65 32.62 -21.62 22.96
CA GLN A 65 32.73 -22.86 22.15
C GLN A 65 31.40 -23.59 21.87
N GLU A 66 31.13 -23.76 20.58
CA GLU A 66 30.06 -24.53 19.94
C GLU A 66 30.12 -26.03 20.28
N GLU A 67 28.95 -26.66 20.42
CA GLU A 67 28.77 -28.07 20.03
C GLU A 67 27.39 -28.27 19.41
N ALA A 68 27.41 -28.70 18.14
CA ALA A 68 26.30 -29.37 17.47
C ALA A 68 26.19 -30.81 18.00
N ARG A 69 24.97 -31.27 18.29
CA ARG A 69 24.68 -32.71 18.43
C ARG A 69 23.42 -33.08 17.67
N ALA A 70 23.63 -33.89 16.64
CA ALA A 70 22.65 -34.83 16.12
C ALA A 70 22.47 -35.98 17.13
N ALA A 71 21.25 -36.46 17.30
CA ALA A 71 20.97 -37.78 17.84
C ALA A 71 19.73 -38.35 17.14
N ALA A 72 19.92 -39.50 16.52
CA ALA A 72 18.89 -40.34 15.93
C ALA A 72 18.52 -41.46 16.92
N CYS A 73 17.26 -41.90 16.81
CA CYS A 73 16.65 -43.18 17.19
C CYS A 73 16.72 -43.64 18.67
N ASP A 74 15.52 -43.88 19.24
CA ASP A 74 15.27 -45.19 19.84
C ASP A 74 13.78 -45.58 19.72
N ASP A 75 13.58 -46.88 19.53
CA ASP A 75 12.37 -47.61 19.19
C ASP A 75 11.34 -47.73 20.31
N GLY A 76 10.07 -47.96 19.94
CA GLY A 76 8.99 -48.30 20.89
C GLY A 76 7.67 -48.62 20.20
N ALA A 77 7.56 -49.86 19.71
CA ALA A 77 6.42 -50.45 19.01
C ALA A 77 5.16 -50.69 19.87
N CYS A 78 3.98 -50.67 19.20
CA CYS A 78 2.75 -51.45 19.42
C CYS A 78 1.85 -51.21 18.18
N ASP A 79 1.87 -52.05 17.14
CA ASP A 79 1.08 -53.28 16.92
C ASP A 79 -0.36 -53.04 16.38
N GLU A 80 -0.47 -53.19 15.04
CA GLU A 80 -1.49 -53.88 14.19
C GLU A 80 -3.01 -53.57 14.25
N PRO A 81 -3.84 -53.95 13.23
CA PRO A 81 -3.57 -54.40 11.84
C PRO A 81 -4.48 -53.71 10.75
N PRO A 82 -4.29 -54.04 9.44
CA PRO A 82 -5.07 -53.50 8.32
C PRO A 82 -6.23 -54.41 7.88
N PRO A 83 -7.04 -54.01 6.88
CA PRO A 83 -7.65 -54.98 5.98
C PRO A 83 -7.20 -54.77 4.51
N GLN A 84 -6.68 -55.85 3.93
CA GLN A 84 -6.49 -56.06 2.50
C GLN A 84 -7.71 -56.75 1.89
N GLN A 85 -7.98 -56.41 0.61
CA GLN A 85 -8.60 -57.24 -0.45
C GLN A 85 -10.08 -57.66 -0.23
N GLN A 86 -10.97 -57.74 -1.23
CA GLN A 86 -10.82 -58.22 -2.61
C GLN A 86 -12.14 -57.96 -3.37
N GLN A 87 -12.09 -57.67 -4.67
CA GLN A 87 -12.92 -58.27 -5.76
C GLN A 87 -13.13 -57.31 -6.96
N GLN A 88 -12.38 -57.55 -8.03
CA GLN A 88 -12.86 -57.42 -9.41
C GLN A 88 -13.45 -58.77 -9.85
N PRO A 89 -14.25 -58.79 -10.93
CA PRO A 89 -13.69 -59.27 -12.21
C PRO A 89 -14.13 -58.43 -13.45
N GLY A 90 -13.25 -58.34 -14.46
CA GLY A 90 -13.51 -57.77 -15.81
C GLY A 90 -14.27 -58.75 -16.73
N PRO A 91 -13.94 -58.91 -18.04
CA PRO A 91 -13.30 -58.03 -19.04
C PRO A 91 -13.98 -58.10 -20.45
N CYS A 92 -13.43 -57.43 -21.48
CA CYS A 92 -13.41 -57.71 -22.94
C CYS A 92 -13.00 -56.40 -23.68
N GLY A 93 -12.08 -56.27 -24.63
CA GLY A 93 -11.18 -57.18 -25.33
C GLY A 93 -10.93 -56.73 -26.80
N VAL A 94 -9.71 -56.21 -27.06
CA VAL A 94 -8.77 -56.59 -28.15
C VAL A 94 -9.07 -56.27 -29.64
N GLY A 95 -8.04 -55.75 -30.34
CA GLY A 95 -7.80 -55.99 -31.77
C GLY A 95 -6.87 -54.98 -32.45
N GLY A 96 -5.77 -55.41 -33.07
CA GLY A 96 -4.82 -54.56 -33.78
C GLY A 96 -4.28 -55.12 -35.11
N VAL A 97 -3.38 -54.33 -35.72
CA VAL A 97 -2.27 -54.63 -36.67
C VAL A 97 -2.54 -54.75 -38.20
N VAL A 98 -1.56 -54.22 -38.98
CA VAL A 98 -1.12 -54.47 -40.40
C VAL A 98 -1.83 -53.62 -41.49
N GLY A 99 -1.22 -53.02 -42.54
CA GLY A 99 0.15 -52.91 -43.10
C GLY A 99 0.12 -52.32 -44.54
N ASP A 100 1.29 -51.82 -45.02
CA ASP A 100 1.82 -51.65 -46.40
C ASP A 100 1.03 -51.03 -47.59
N GLY A 101 1.74 -50.20 -48.40
CA GLY A 101 1.50 -50.08 -49.86
C GLY A 101 1.70 -48.69 -50.53
N ASP A 102 2.84 -48.52 -51.22
CA ASP A 102 3.24 -47.47 -52.20
C ASP A 102 2.33 -47.42 -53.50
N PRO A 103 2.67 -46.72 -54.63
CA PRO A 103 2.76 -45.27 -54.87
C PRO A 103 2.25 -44.81 -56.29
N GLU A 104 2.52 -43.53 -56.65
CA GLU A 104 2.83 -42.93 -57.99
C GLU A 104 1.92 -43.05 -59.25
N ASP A 105 1.73 -41.91 -59.93
CA ASP A 105 2.13 -41.60 -61.35
C ASP A 105 1.53 -40.23 -61.79
N CYS A 106 2.09 -39.35 -62.64
CA CYS A 106 3.19 -39.43 -63.61
C CYS A 106 3.62 -38.00 -64.09
N ALA A 107 4.94 -37.77 -64.21
CA ALA A 107 5.72 -37.21 -65.35
C ALA A 107 5.31 -35.88 -66.09
N THR A 108 6.07 -34.76 -65.95
CA THR A 108 7.16 -34.18 -66.83
C THR A 108 6.71 -33.30 -68.03
N PRO A 109 7.57 -32.53 -68.75
CA PRO A 109 8.76 -31.73 -68.36
C PRO A 109 8.96 -30.34 -69.08
N GLN A 110 10.02 -29.62 -68.66
CA GLN A 110 11.01 -28.83 -69.46
C GLN A 110 10.57 -27.59 -70.28
N HIS A 111 11.19 -26.42 -70.05
CA HIS A 111 12.48 -25.96 -70.60
C HIS A 111 12.74 -24.46 -70.30
N ALA A 112 13.98 -24.14 -69.89
CA ALA A 112 14.56 -22.80 -69.89
C ALA A 112 14.90 -22.35 -71.35
N PRO A 113 15.25 -21.08 -71.68
CA PRO A 113 16.49 -20.46 -71.16
C PRO A 113 16.57 -18.91 -71.07
N ARG A 114 17.50 -18.43 -70.22
CA ARG A 114 18.62 -17.44 -70.46
C ARG A 114 18.36 -16.23 -71.40
N ARG A 115 18.91 -15.02 -71.22
CA ARG A 115 20.03 -14.44 -70.45
C ARG A 115 20.18 -12.95 -70.87
N ARG A 116 20.77 -12.13 -69.98
CA ARG A 116 21.79 -11.06 -70.23
C ARG A 116 21.36 -9.85 -71.10
N ARG A 117 21.87 -8.62 -70.95
CA ARG A 117 23.03 -8.01 -70.25
C ARG A 117 22.89 -6.48 -70.37
N ARG A 118 23.57 -5.74 -69.47
CA ARG A 118 24.34 -4.47 -69.65
C ARG A 118 23.75 -3.40 -70.59
N GLY A 119 23.66 -2.12 -70.24
CA GLY A 119 24.39 -1.32 -69.27
C GLY A 119 24.51 0.11 -69.80
N SER A 120 24.97 1.02 -68.93
CA SER A 120 25.50 2.37 -69.19
C SER A 120 24.58 3.42 -69.83
N GLY A 121 24.32 4.46 -69.03
CA GLY A 121 24.86 5.79 -69.35
C GLY A 121 23.85 6.84 -69.83
N GLY A 122 23.62 7.84 -68.97
CA GLY A 122 23.72 9.23 -69.38
C GLY A 122 22.43 9.98 -69.73
N ALA A 123 22.08 10.87 -68.81
CA ALA A 123 21.56 12.22 -69.02
C ALA A 123 20.14 12.43 -69.57
N ASP A 124 19.34 13.04 -68.69
CA ASP A 124 18.41 14.15 -68.88
C ASP A 124 17.25 14.05 -69.89
N GLY A 125 16.06 14.31 -69.35
CA GLY A 125 15.02 15.03 -70.09
C GLY A 125 13.62 14.43 -70.05
N ARG A 126 12.89 14.81 -68.98
CA ARG A 126 11.44 15.13 -68.95
C ARG A 126 10.42 14.24 -69.72
N ALA A 127 9.50 13.76 -68.89
CA ALA A 127 8.04 13.94 -68.99
C ALA A 127 7.16 12.85 -69.65
N ALA A 128 6.06 12.63 -68.92
CA ALA A 128 4.74 12.13 -69.30
C ALA A 128 4.65 10.65 -69.70
N ARG A 129 4.08 9.82 -68.80
CA ARG A 129 2.64 9.47 -68.73
C ARG A 129 2.17 8.77 -70.01
N ASP A 130 1.82 7.49 -69.87
CA ASP A 130 0.42 7.13 -70.02
C ASP A 130 0.07 5.84 -69.28
N GLN A 131 -1.19 5.75 -68.87
CA GLN A 131 -1.81 4.62 -68.17
C GLN A 131 -2.44 3.64 -69.16
N GLY A 132 -2.58 2.38 -68.74
CA GLY A 132 -3.42 1.39 -69.40
C GLY A 132 -3.54 0.08 -68.63
N GLY A 133 -4.66 -0.07 -67.91
CA GLY A 133 -5.57 -1.24 -67.94
C GLY A 133 -5.13 -2.69 -67.62
N CYS A 134 -5.80 -3.23 -66.59
CA CYS A 134 -6.43 -4.56 -66.45
C CYS A 134 -5.63 -5.88 -66.34
N GLY A 135 -6.08 -6.74 -65.41
CA GLY A 135 -6.03 -8.21 -65.52
C GLY A 135 -5.51 -8.96 -64.28
N ALA A 136 -6.31 -9.87 -63.72
CA ALA A 136 -6.17 -10.49 -62.39
C ALA A 136 -5.32 -11.79 -62.32
N GLY A 137 -4.86 -12.14 -61.09
CA GLY A 137 -4.29 -13.45 -60.71
C GLY A 137 -3.97 -13.51 -59.21
N ALA A 138 -4.37 -14.60 -58.53
CA ALA A 138 -4.39 -14.77 -57.07
C ALA A 138 -3.05 -15.20 -56.43
N GLY A 139 -2.85 -14.88 -55.14
CA GLY A 139 -1.84 -15.50 -54.27
C GLY A 139 -1.48 -14.73 -52.99
N VAL A 140 -2.06 -15.16 -51.85
CA VAL A 140 -1.57 -15.12 -50.45
C VAL A 140 -0.95 -13.83 -49.87
N GLY A 141 -1.60 -13.29 -48.83
CA GLY A 141 -0.93 -12.53 -47.77
C GLY A 141 -1.60 -11.22 -47.38
N GLY A 142 -2.15 -11.18 -46.17
CA GLY A 142 -2.36 -9.99 -45.32
C GLY A 142 -2.66 -8.65 -46.01
N GLU A 143 -3.90 -8.42 -46.42
CA GLU A 143 -4.42 -7.07 -46.63
C GLU A 143 -5.85 -6.97 -46.13
N GLY A 144 -6.00 -6.25 -45.02
CA GLY A 144 -7.29 -5.97 -44.40
C GLY A 144 -7.20 -4.79 -43.44
N LEU A 145 -6.43 -3.75 -43.78
CA LEU A 145 -6.45 -2.45 -43.09
C LEU A 145 -5.67 -1.31 -43.79
N TYR A 146 -5.25 -1.47 -45.05
CA TYR A 146 -4.42 -0.46 -45.77
C TYR A 146 -5.17 0.41 -46.79
N ALA A 147 -6.51 0.36 -46.85
CA ALA A 147 -7.31 1.10 -47.85
C ALA A 147 -8.30 2.12 -47.24
N ALA A 148 -7.97 2.75 -46.11
CA ALA A 148 -8.84 3.76 -45.48
C ALA A 148 -8.18 5.14 -45.29
N THR A 149 -7.04 5.41 -45.93
CA THR A 149 -6.29 6.65 -45.68
C THR A 149 -5.86 7.33 -46.97
N LEU A 150 -6.82 7.97 -47.66
CA LEU A 150 -6.67 9.20 -48.46
C LEU A 150 -7.98 9.52 -49.17
N SER A 151 -8.99 9.92 -48.40
CA SER A 151 -10.09 10.76 -48.89
C SER A 151 -10.19 12.00 -48.00
N LEU A 152 -9.07 12.71 -47.83
CA LEU A 152 -9.05 14.01 -47.18
C LEU A 152 -8.82 15.08 -48.24
N VAL A 153 -9.85 15.93 -48.35
CA VAL A 153 -9.96 17.13 -49.18
C VAL A 153 -10.27 16.85 -50.66
N SER A 154 -11.56 16.62 -50.94
CA SER A 154 -12.12 17.07 -52.21
C SER A 154 -11.90 18.58 -52.31
N PRO A 155 -11.41 19.15 -53.44
CA PRO A 155 -11.39 20.59 -53.63
C PRO A 155 -12.80 21.13 -53.37
N ILE A 156 -12.90 22.29 -52.71
CA ILE A 156 -14.18 22.98 -52.46
C ILE A 156 -14.94 22.99 -53.78
N ASP A 157 -16.03 22.24 -53.83
CA ASP A 157 -16.87 22.19 -55.01
C ASP A 157 -17.44 23.59 -55.22
N ALA A 158 -16.89 24.32 -56.20
CA ALA A 158 -17.21 25.73 -56.41
C ALA A 158 -18.71 25.97 -56.65
N LYS A 159 -19.47 24.90 -56.91
CA LYS A 159 -20.93 24.89 -57.12
C LYS A 159 -21.77 24.83 -55.84
N ARG A 160 -21.17 24.68 -54.64
CA ARG A 160 -21.87 24.70 -53.34
C ARG A 160 -21.22 25.67 -52.35
N ARG A 161 -21.17 26.96 -52.70
CA ARG A 161 -20.87 27.98 -51.69
C ARG A 161 -22.10 28.14 -50.77
N PRO A 162 -21.93 28.03 -49.43
CA PRO A 162 -22.99 28.37 -48.49
C PRO A 162 -23.47 29.81 -48.72
N ASP A 163 -24.75 30.08 -48.42
CA ASP A 163 -25.31 31.43 -48.48
C ASP A 163 -24.46 32.39 -47.64
N PRO A 164 -23.90 33.48 -48.22
CA PRO A 164 -23.06 34.43 -47.50
C PRO A 164 -23.80 35.19 -46.39
N TYR A 165 -25.13 35.09 -46.32
CA TYR A 165 -25.97 35.68 -45.28
C TYR A 165 -26.42 34.66 -44.21
N ASP A 166 -26.04 33.39 -44.32
CA ASP A 166 -26.33 32.39 -43.29
C ASP A 166 -25.43 32.63 -42.07
N THR A 167 -26.05 32.98 -40.94
CA THR A 167 -25.37 33.29 -39.68
C THR A 167 -24.96 32.04 -38.89
N ARG A 168 -25.36 30.84 -39.34
CA ARG A 168 -25.05 29.59 -38.64
C ARG A 168 -23.58 29.19 -38.85
N PRO A 169 -22.90 28.66 -37.82
CA PRO A 169 -21.55 28.14 -37.96
C PRO A 169 -21.49 27.03 -39.01
N ARG A 170 -20.40 27.00 -39.80
CA ARG A 170 -20.13 25.89 -40.71
C ARG A 170 -20.15 24.58 -39.92
N GLN A 171 -20.91 23.61 -40.40
CA GLN A 171 -20.89 22.25 -39.86
C GLN A 171 -19.82 21.41 -40.59
N GLY A 172 -19.21 20.45 -39.88
CA GLY A 172 -18.22 19.53 -40.45
C GLY A 172 -16.84 20.14 -40.75
N TYR A 173 -16.37 21.08 -39.93
CA TYR A 173 -14.96 21.47 -39.90
C TYR A 173 -14.15 20.47 -39.05
N LEU A 174 -12.85 20.35 -39.35
CA LEU A 174 -11.93 19.50 -38.58
C LEU A 174 -11.92 19.93 -37.12
N GLN A 175 -12.08 18.99 -36.20
CA GLN A 175 -11.82 19.25 -34.78
C GLN A 175 -10.34 19.54 -34.57
N TRP A 176 -10.00 20.22 -33.47
CA TRP A 176 -8.61 20.57 -33.18
C TRP A 176 -7.71 19.35 -33.10
N ASP A 177 -8.16 18.28 -32.46
CA ASP A 177 -7.42 17.02 -32.37
C ASP A 177 -7.16 16.41 -33.76
N ASP A 178 -8.18 16.35 -34.62
CA ASP A 178 -8.05 15.86 -35.99
C ASP A 178 -7.08 16.71 -36.81
N TYR A 179 -7.16 18.04 -36.65
CA TYR A 179 -6.27 18.98 -37.31
C TYR A 179 -4.81 18.78 -36.86
N PHE A 180 -4.54 18.73 -35.56
CA PHE A 180 -3.20 18.57 -35.02
C PHE A 180 -2.61 17.19 -35.33
N MET A 181 -3.41 16.13 -35.22
CA MET A 181 -2.98 14.77 -35.58
C MET A 181 -2.73 14.65 -37.08
N SER A 182 -3.52 15.30 -37.92
CA SER A 182 -3.27 15.37 -39.37
C SER A 182 -1.94 16.08 -39.67
N VAL A 183 -1.64 17.17 -38.97
CA VAL A 183 -0.36 17.89 -39.13
C VAL A 183 0.82 17.04 -38.64
N ALA A 184 0.70 16.35 -37.50
CA ALA A 184 1.71 15.45 -37.00
C ALA A 184 1.96 14.28 -37.98
N PHE A 185 0.90 13.69 -38.52
CA PHE A 185 1.00 12.64 -39.53
C PHE A 185 1.66 13.12 -40.82
N LEU A 186 1.28 14.30 -41.34
CA LEU A 186 1.93 14.91 -42.49
C LEU A 186 3.41 15.25 -42.24
N SER A 187 3.74 15.69 -41.02
CA SER A 187 5.12 15.92 -40.61
C SER A 187 5.92 14.61 -40.60
N ALA A 188 5.32 13.51 -40.12
CA ALA A 188 5.95 12.19 -40.11
C ALA A 188 6.38 11.74 -41.52
N GLN A 189 5.60 12.07 -42.56
CA GLN A 189 5.91 11.73 -43.95
C GLN A 189 7.18 12.43 -44.49
N ARG A 190 7.72 13.42 -43.78
CA ARG A 190 9.04 14.01 -44.10
C ARG A 190 10.21 13.16 -43.58
N SER A 191 9.97 12.22 -42.67
CA SER A 191 11.00 11.32 -42.16
C SER A 191 11.51 10.38 -43.26
N LYS A 192 12.84 10.30 -43.36
CA LYS A 192 13.56 9.45 -44.32
C LYS A 192 13.87 8.06 -43.75
N ASP A 193 13.52 7.78 -42.50
CA ASP A 193 13.66 6.44 -41.92
C ASP A 193 12.70 5.47 -42.64
N PRO A 194 13.22 4.42 -43.29
CA PRO A 194 12.38 3.49 -44.04
C PRO A 194 11.50 2.58 -43.16
N ASN A 195 11.68 2.59 -41.84
CA ASN A 195 10.99 1.70 -40.90
C ASN A 195 10.08 2.43 -39.91
N LYS A 196 10.44 3.63 -39.46
CA LYS A 196 9.68 4.37 -38.45
C LYS A 196 9.57 5.85 -38.82
N GLN A 197 8.41 6.26 -39.29
CA GLN A 197 8.09 7.65 -39.58
C GLN A 197 7.25 8.22 -38.44
N VAL A 198 7.84 9.10 -37.64
CA VAL A 198 7.21 9.73 -36.48
C VAL A 198 7.20 11.24 -36.69
N GLY A 199 6.04 11.86 -36.51
CA GLY A 199 5.87 13.30 -36.56
C GLY A 199 5.25 13.83 -35.27
N ALA A 200 5.50 15.10 -34.98
CA ALA A 200 5.04 15.78 -33.79
C ALA A 200 4.60 17.20 -34.14
N VAL A 201 3.64 17.71 -33.38
CA VAL A 201 3.19 19.10 -33.38
C VAL A 201 3.14 19.58 -31.93
N ILE A 202 3.69 20.77 -31.66
CA ILE A 202 3.62 21.43 -30.36
C ILE A 202 2.62 22.56 -30.48
N VAL A 203 1.63 22.58 -29.60
CA VAL A 203 0.51 23.52 -29.64
C VAL A 203 0.44 24.29 -28.32
N SER A 204 0.11 25.59 -28.38
CA SER A 204 -0.12 26.41 -27.19
C SER A 204 -1.53 26.20 -26.60
N GLY A 205 -1.78 26.73 -25.39
CA GLY A 205 -3.11 26.74 -24.78
C GLY A 205 -4.20 27.47 -25.60
N ASP A 206 -3.80 28.28 -26.58
CA ASP A 206 -4.69 29.00 -27.50
C ASP A 206 -4.89 28.26 -28.84
N ASN A 207 -4.55 26.98 -28.92
CA ASN A 207 -4.64 26.15 -30.12
C ASN A 207 -3.77 26.64 -31.30
N ILE A 208 -2.66 27.32 -31.02
CA ILE A 208 -1.69 27.78 -32.02
C ILE A 208 -0.56 26.78 -32.13
N ILE A 209 -0.25 26.33 -33.35
CA ILE A 209 0.93 25.49 -33.59
C ILE A 209 2.19 26.33 -33.37
N VAL A 210 2.94 25.99 -32.33
CA VAL A 210 4.20 26.62 -31.94
C VAL A 210 5.36 26.04 -32.74
N SER A 211 5.34 24.72 -32.97
CA SER A 211 6.39 24.02 -33.71
C SER A 211 5.88 22.70 -34.30
N ILE A 212 6.55 22.24 -35.35
CA ILE A 212 6.36 20.90 -35.93
C ILE A 212 7.72 20.21 -36.04
N GLY A 213 7.72 18.88 -35.91
CA GLY A 213 8.92 18.08 -36.00
C GLY A 213 8.65 16.68 -36.52
N TYR A 214 9.71 16.00 -36.91
CA TYR A 214 9.69 14.59 -37.25
C TYR A 214 11.04 13.96 -36.89
N ASN A 215 11.09 12.65 -36.74
CA ASN A 215 12.35 11.96 -36.47
C ASN A 215 13.25 12.05 -37.71
N GLY A 216 14.46 12.56 -37.53
CA GLY A 216 15.47 12.73 -38.57
C GLY A 216 16.87 12.79 -37.98
N PHE A 217 17.90 12.87 -38.82
CA PHE A 217 19.28 12.94 -38.35
C PHE A 217 19.60 14.30 -37.69
N PRO A 218 20.59 14.35 -36.79
CA PRO A 218 21.15 15.61 -36.30
C PRO A 218 21.53 16.54 -37.45
N ARG A 219 21.29 17.84 -37.26
CA ARG A 219 21.61 18.87 -38.26
C ARG A 219 23.11 18.84 -38.58
N GLY A 220 23.46 18.76 -39.87
CA GLY A 220 24.86 18.76 -40.36
C GLY A 220 25.34 17.42 -40.95
N CYS A 221 24.54 16.35 -40.89
CA CYS A 221 24.85 15.09 -41.56
C CYS A 221 24.17 15.01 -42.94
N PRO A 222 24.89 14.78 -44.05
CA PRO A 222 24.27 14.60 -45.38
C PRO A 222 23.54 13.26 -45.49
N ASP A 223 22.26 13.29 -45.85
CA ASP A 223 21.38 12.11 -45.94
C ASP A 223 21.86 11.04 -46.94
N GLU A 224 22.64 11.44 -47.94
CA GLU A 224 23.19 10.58 -49.01
C GLU A 224 24.32 9.67 -48.52
N LYS A 225 24.93 9.99 -47.37
CA LYS A 225 26.10 9.28 -46.86
C LYS A 225 25.76 8.16 -45.86
N LEU A 226 24.47 7.90 -45.63
CA LEU A 226 24.03 7.03 -44.54
C LEU A 226 23.59 5.63 -45.02
N PRO A 227 23.92 4.58 -44.24
CA PRO A 227 23.40 3.25 -44.47
C PRO A 227 21.97 3.17 -43.91
N TRP A 228 20.98 3.44 -44.77
CA TRP A 228 19.55 3.30 -44.43
C TRP A 228 19.12 1.83 -44.20
N ALA A 229 20.01 0.86 -44.44
CA ALA A 229 19.80 -0.55 -44.21
C ALA A 229 20.18 -0.95 -42.77
N LYS A 230 19.29 -1.67 -42.07
CA LYS A 230 19.53 -2.17 -40.70
C LYS A 230 20.54 -3.32 -40.62
N LYS A 231 20.89 -3.95 -41.74
CA LYS A 231 21.79 -5.11 -41.79
C LYS A 231 22.72 -4.98 -42.99
N SER A 232 24.01 -5.24 -42.82
CA SER A 232 24.89 -5.45 -43.97
C SER A 232 24.50 -6.76 -44.66
N ARG A 233 24.75 -6.87 -45.98
CA ARG A 233 24.55 -8.11 -46.73
C ARG A 233 25.38 -9.30 -46.20
N GLY A 234 26.33 -9.05 -45.29
CA GLY A 234 27.19 -10.06 -44.67
C GLY A 234 26.79 -10.47 -43.25
N GLY A 235 25.71 -9.94 -42.68
CA GLY A 235 25.28 -10.28 -41.33
C GLY A 235 25.96 -9.49 -40.20
N ASP A 236 27.01 -8.73 -40.50
CA ASP A 236 27.57 -7.77 -39.55
C ASP A 236 26.74 -6.49 -39.51
N GLU A 237 26.41 -6.02 -38.30
CA GLU A 237 25.91 -4.67 -38.08
C GLU A 237 26.99 -3.68 -38.55
N THR A 238 26.58 -2.61 -39.23
CA THR A 238 27.49 -1.58 -39.74
C THR A 238 28.15 -0.84 -38.56
N SER A 239 29.24 -1.40 -38.04
CA SER A 239 30.24 -0.64 -37.30
C SER A 239 30.98 0.25 -38.29
N ALA A 240 31.01 1.54 -38.01
CA ALA A 240 31.93 2.44 -38.67
C ALA A 240 33.35 1.89 -38.40
N ALA A 241 34.10 1.67 -39.47
CA ALA A 241 35.40 1.03 -39.44
C ALA A 241 36.37 1.73 -38.48
N THR A 242 36.63 1.07 -37.35
CA THR A 242 37.92 1.13 -36.65
C THR A 242 38.39 -0.31 -36.50
N GLY A 243 39.46 -0.66 -37.22
CA GLY A 243 40.08 -1.97 -37.15
C GLY A 243 40.61 -2.25 -35.75
N GLY A 244 39.91 -3.13 -35.04
CA GLY A 244 40.33 -3.80 -33.83
C GLY A 244 39.43 -5.02 -33.67
N GLN A 245 40.00 -6.20 -33.40
CA GLN A 245 39.20 -7.39 -33.07
C GLN A 245 38.46 -7.12 -31.76
N GLU A 246 37.21 -6.66 -31.83
CA GLU A 246 36.35 -6.56 -30.65
C GLU A 246 35.69 -7.91 -30.40
N SER A 247 36.00 -8.49 -29.23
CA SER A 247 35.30 -9.66 -28.71
C SER A 247 33.83 -9.32 -28.47
N PRO A 248 32.87 -10.24 -28.68
CA PRO A 248 31.46 -9.98 -28.43
C PRO A 248 31.26 -9.48 -27.00
N VAL A 249 30.66 -8.30 -26.88
CA VAL A 249 30.48 -7.61 -25.59
C VAL A 249 29.47 -8.39 -24.76
N ARG A 250 29.94 -9.12 -23.75
CA ARG A 250 29.06 -9.80 -22.79
C ARG A 250 28.30 -8.77 -21.94
N PRO A 251 27.07 -9.06 -21.48
CA PRO A 251 26.37 -8.17 -20.56
C PRO A 251 27.08 -8.10 -19.20
N LEU A 252 26.83 -7.03 -18.45
CA LEU A 252 27.24 -6.92 -17.05
C LEU A 252 26.48 -7.97 -16.23
N SER A 253 27.19 -8.80 -15.48
CA SER A 253 26.64 -9.94 -14.72
C SER A 253 26.58 -9.64 -13.22
N LEU A 254 25.41 -9.81 -12.59
CA LEU A 254 25.16 -9.42 -11.21
C LEU A 254 24.48 -10.55 -10.44
N CYS A 255 24.95 -10.76 -9.20
CA CYS A 255 24.28 -11.59 -8.21
C CYS A 255 23.51 -10.70 -7.22
N ILE A 256 22.26 -11.05 -6.95
CA ILE A 256 21.43 -10.45 -5.90
C ILE A 256 21.17 -11.51 -4.84
N ALA A 257 21.74 -11.34 -3.66
CA ALA A 257 21.48 -12.19 -2.50
C ALA A 257 20.20 -11.69 -1.80
N GLY A 258 19.06 -12.33 -2.07
CA GLY A 258 17.75 -11.99 -1.49
C GLY A 258 16.70 -11.57 -2.53
N GLY A 259 15.59 -12.32 -2.58
CA GLY A 259 14.37 -12.08 -3.35
C GLY A 259 13.28 -11.32 -2.58
N GLY A 260 13.67 -10.43 -1.66
CA GLY A 260 12.77 -9.46 -1.05
C GLY A 260 12.29 -8.40 -2.05
N ILE A 261 11.43 -7.47 -1.61
CA ILE A 261 10.88 -6.39 -2.46
C ILE A 261 11.99 -5.65 -3.22
N GLY A 262 13.03 -5.16 -2.51
CA GLY A 262 14.13 -4.42 -3.14
C GLY A 262 14.93 -5.26 -4.13
N GLY A 263 15.22 -6.52 -3.81
CA GLY A 263 15.97 -7.42 -4.69
C GLY A 263 15.22 -7.77 -5.97
N LEU A 264 13.92 -8.06 -5.89
CA LEU A 264 13.08 -8.35 -7.07
C LEU A 264 12.90 -7.12 -7.95
N VAL A 265 12.66 -5.94 -7.36
CA VAL A 265 12.54 -4.69 -8.13
C VAL A 265 13.86 -4.34 -8.79
N LEU A 266 15.00 -4.54 -8.12
CA LEU A 266 16.33 -4.34 -8.71
C LEU A 266 16.55 -5.31 -9.88
N ALA A 267 16.15 -6.57 -9.74
CA ALA A 267 16.27 -7.55 -10.82
C ALA A 267 15.51 -7.10 -12.08
N VAL A 268 14.24 -6.68 -11.94
CA VAL A 268 13.45 -6.13 -13.05
C VAL A 268 14.14 -4.91 -13.66
N ALA A 269 14.59 -3.97 -12.83
CA ALA A 269 15.26 -2.75 -13.29
C ALA A 269 16.52 -3.05 -14.12
N LEU A 270 17.38 -3.95 -13.65
CA LEU A 270 18.63 -4.32 -14.32
C LEU A 270 18.41 -5.15 -15.59
N LEU A 271 17.48 -6.11 -15.57
CA LEU A 271 17.15 -6.93 -16.75
C LEU A 271 16.65 -6.07 -17.91
N LYS A 272 15.83 -5.04 -17.63
CA LYS A 272 15.37 -4.08 -18.63
C LYS A 272 16.50 -3.24 -19.24
N LYS A 273 17.63 -3.12 -18.55
CA LYS A 273 18.82 -2.40 -19.01
C LYS A 273 19.82 -3.33 -19.70
N GLY A 274 19.45 -4.59 -19.92
CA GLY A 274 20.27 -5.57 -20.64
C GLY A 274 21.37 -6.22 -19.77
N CYS A 275 21.32 -6.06 -18.45
CA CYS A 275 22.21 -6.76 -17.55
C CYS A 275 21.79 -8.23 -17.39
N GLN A 276 22.77 -9.11 -17.14
CA GLN A 276 22.54 -10.48 -16.73
C GLN A 276 22.41 -10.53 -15.21
N VAL A 277 21.28 -10.99 -14.70
CA VAL A 277 20.98 -11.00 -13.27
C VAL A 277 20.70 -12.41 -12.79
N LYS A 278 21.14 -12.75 -11.59
CA LYS A 278 20.73 -13.95 -10.86
C LYS A 278 20.36 -13.57 -9.43
N VAL A 279 19.16 -13.95 -8.99
CA VAL A 279 18.64 -13.70 -7.64
C VAL A 279 18.65 -15.02 -6.88
N TYR A 280 19.32 -15.09 -5.74
CA TYR A 280 19.25 -16.24 -4.85
C TYR A 280 18.34 -15.91 -3.67
N GLU A 281 17.25 -16.67 -3.52
CA GLU A 281 16.30 -16.53 -2.41
C GLU A 281 16.24 -17.80 -1.59
N ARG A 282 16.35 -17.67 -0.27
CA ARG A 282 16.35 -18.78 0.68
C ARG A 282 14.94 -19.33 0.92
N ASP A 283 13.95 -18.46 1.01
CA ASP A 283 12.58 -18.77 1.41
C ASP A 283 11.57 -18.23 0.39
N MET A 284 11.15 -19.10 -0.52
CA MET A 284 10.14 -18.77 -1.52
C MET A 284 8.73 -18.63 -0.95
N THR A 285 8.46 -19.01 0.30
CA THR A 285 7.11 -18.86 0.88
C THR A 285 6.67 -17.40 0.89
N ALA A 286 7.64 -16.47 1.04
CA ALA A 286 7.42 -15.03 0.96
C ALA A 286 6.96 -14.56 -0.43
N ILE A 287 7.35 -15.28 -1.50
CA ILE A 287 7.02 -14.97 -2.89
C ILE A 287 5.80 -15.79 -3.34
N ARG A 288 5.67 -17.05 -2.96
CA ARG A 288 4.61 -17.96 -3.43
C ARG A 288 3.28 -17.80 -2.70
N GLY A 289 3.23 -16.98 -1.65
CA GLY A 289 2.01 -16.76 -0.86
C GLY A 289 1.68 -17.84 0.15
N GLU A 290 2.58 -18.80 0.30
CA GLU A 290 2.55 -19.81 1.37
C GLU A 290 2.86 -19.17 2.74
N GLY A 291 3.52 -18.00 2.74
CA GLY A 291 3.66 -17.15 3.91
C GLY A 291 2.36 -16.40 4.21
N LYS A 292 1.36 -17.07 4.78
CA LYS A 292 0.08 -16.50 5.29
C LYS A 292 0.29 -15.30 6.23
N TYR A 293 1.52 -15.08 6.70
CA TYR A 293 1.86 -14.38 7.93
C TYR A 293 2.65 -13.07 7.77
N ARG A 294 2.61 -12.41 6.60
CA ARG A 294 3.47 -11.23 6.34
C ARG A 294 2.74 -9.91 6.18
N GLY A 295 1.41 -9.95 6.16
CA GLY A 295 0.52 -8.79 6.12
C GLY A 295 0.65 -7.90 4.87
N PRO A 296 -0.37 -7.12 4.53
CA PRO A 296 -0.24 -6.03 3.56
C PRO A 296 0.83 -5.00 3.93
N ILE A 297 1.29 -4.27 2.92
CA ILE A 297 2.27 -3.19 3.03
C ILE A 297 1.72 -1.93 2.37
N GLN A 298 1.94 -0.79 3.01
CA GLN A 298 1.68 0.51 2.42
C GLN A 298 2.84 0.91 1.50
N ILE A 299 2.55 1.15 0.22
CA ILE A 299 3.50 1.69 -0.75
C ILE A 299 3.14 3.14 -1.00
N GLN A 300 4.04 4.03 -0.57
CA GLN A 300 3.87 5.48 -0.65
C GLN A 300 4.26 6.03 -2.03
N SER A 301 3.85 7.26 -2.31
CA SER A 301 3.95 7.90 -3.62
C SER A 301 5.36 7.90 -4.22
N ASN A 302 6.40 8.07 -3.39
CA ASN A 302 7.80 7.99 -3.78
C ASN A 302 8.16 6.61 -4.39
N ALA A 303 7.75 5.54 -3.73
CA ALA A 303 8.03 4.18 -4.18
C ALA A 303 7.17 3.78 -5.39
N LEU A 304 5.90 4.22 -5.44
CA LEU A 304 5.05 4.00 -6.62
C LEU A 304 5.64 4.71 -7.86
N ALA A 305 6.15 5.93 -7.70
CA ALA A 305 6.82 6.63 -8.78
C ALA A 305 8.10 5.92 -9.24
N ALA A 306 8.87 5.37 -8.30
CA ALA A 306 10.04 4.57 -8.62
C ALA A 306 9.67 3.26 -9.37
N LEU A 307 8.58 2.59 -8.98
CA LEU A 307 8.06 1.43 -9.71
C LEU A 307 7.66 1.79 -11.14
N GLU A 308 6.98 2.93 -11.35
CA GLU A 308 6.63 3.40 -12.70
C GLU A 308 7.86 3.67 -13.58
N ALA A 309 8.93 4.21 -13.00
CA ALA A 309 10.19 4.45 -13.69
C ALA A 309 10.94 3.15 -14.02
N VAL A 310 10.84 2.13 -13.16
CA VAL A 310 11.39 0.78 -13.40
C VAL A 310 10.61 0.10 -14.54
N ASP A 311 9.31 -0.09 -14.37
CA ASP A 311 8.45 -0.71 -15.38
C ASP A 311 6.98 -0.29 -15.23
N VAL A 312 6.48 0.40 -16.25
CA VAL A 312 5.10 0.91 -16.30
C VAL A 312 4.07 -0.23 -16.18
N GLY A 313 4.29 -1.37 -16.85
CA GLY A 313 3.33 -2.47 -16.81
C GLY A 313 3.28 -3.14 -15.43
N MET A 314 4.45 -3.37 -14.82
CA MET A 314 4.55 -3.89 -13.46
C MET A 314 3.89 -2.93 -12.46
N ALA A 315 4.16 -1.63 -12.60
CA ALA A 315 3.56 -0.60 -11.76
C ALA A 315 2.04 -0.52 -11.94
N GLU A 316 1.52 -0.65 -13.15
CA GLU A 316 0.07 -0.70 -13.42
C GLU A 316 -0.60 -1.90 -12.73
N GLU A 317 0.01 -3.07 -12.77
CA GLU A 317 -0.52 -4.27 -12.09
C GLU A 317 -0.47 -4.10 -10.56
N ILE A 318 0.62 -3.55 -10.02
CA ILE A 318 0.75 -3.24 -8.58
C ILE A 318 -0.29 -2.21 -8.15
N LEU A 319 -0.48 -1.14 -8.93
CA LEU A 319 -1.47 -0.12 -8.64
C LEU A 319 -2.89 -0.72 -8.69
N ALA A 320 -3.20 -1.54 -9.70
CA ALA A 320 -4.50 -2.19 -9.83
C ALA A 320 -4.80 -3.17 -8.68
N ALA A 321 -3.81 -3.90 -8.19
CA ALA A 321 -3.95 -4.82 -7.05
C ALA A 321 -4.01 -4.10 -5.69
N GLY A 322 -3.53 -2.86 -5.60
CA GLY A 322 -3.49 -2.09 -4.36
C GLY A 322 -4.79 -1.33 -4.07
N CYS A 323 -5.21 -1.33 -2.80
CA CYS A 323 -6.26 -0.47 -2.28
C CYS A 323 -5.76 0.97 -2.14
N VAL A 324 -6.49 1.95 -2.66
CA VAL A 324 -6.15 3.37 -2.52
C VAL A 324 -6.55 3.83 -1.11
N THR A 325 -5.60 4.39 -0.38
CA THR A 325 -5.83 4.98 0.95
C THR A 325 -5.33 6.42 1.02
N GLY A 326 -4.47 6.82 0.10
CA GLY A 326 -3.90 8.16 0.06
C GLY A 326 -4.88 9.25 -0.37
N ASP A 327 -6.04 8.90 -0.94
CA ASP A 327 -7.15 9.78 -1.37
C ASP A 327 -8.18 10.03 -0.25
N ARG A 328 -7.87 9.61 0.97
CA ARG A 328 -8.74 9.70 2.15
C ARG A 328 -8.04 10.38 3.31
N VAL A 329 -8.78 10.69 4.36
CA VAL A 329 -8.22 11.24 5.60
C VAL A 329 -7.39 10.17 6.30
N ASN A 330 -6.16 10.51 6.63
CA ASN A 330 -5.24 9.67 7.39
C ASN A 330 -4.83 10.41 8.68
N GLY A 331 -4.31 9.74 9.71
CA GLY A 331 -3.83 10.50 10.87
C GLY A 331 -3.61 9.75 12.17
N LEU A 332 -3.48 10.55 13.23
CA LEU A 332 -3.27 10.12 14.61
C LEU A 332 -4.54 10.35 15.43
N CYS A 333 -4.93 9.35 16.22
CA CYS A 333 -6.04 9.40 17.15
C CYS A 333 -5.55 9.15 18.58
N ASP A 334 -6.31 9.62 19.57
CA ASP A 334 -6.18 9.16 20.95
C ASP A 334 -6.65 7.70 21.05
N GLY A 335 -5.87 6.82 21.67
CA GLY A 335 -6.23 5.41 21.79
C GLY A 335 -7.40 5.13 22.74
N LEU A 336 -7.65 5.99 23.72
CA LEU A 336 -8.72 5.79 24.69
C LEU A 336 -10.07 6.27 24.16
N THR A 337 -10.11 7.45 23.55
CA THR A 337 -11.36 8.06 23.08
C THR A 337 -11.62 7.86 21.59
N GLY A 338 -10.59 7.58 20.79
CA GLY A 338 -10.68 7.58 19.32
C GLY A 338 -10.65 8.98 18.70
N ASP A 339 -10.60 10.04 19.52
CA ASP A 339 -10.59 11.42 19.03
C ASP A 339 -9.36 11.71 18.17
N TRP A 340 -9.55 12.41 17.05
CA TRP A 340 -8.46 12.85 16.20
C TRP A 340 -7.50 13.78 16.95
N TYR A 341 -6.24 13.35 17.04
CA TYR A 341 -5.14 14.17 17.52
C TYR A 341 -4.55 15.02 16.39
N CYS A 342 -4.34 14.43 15.21
CA CYS A 342 -3.89 15.16 14.03
C CYS A 342 -4.33 14.42 12.77
N LYS A 343 -4.83 15.15 11.77
CA LYS A 343 -5.19 14.61 10.46
C LYS A 343 -4.12 14.98 9.43
N PHE A 344 -3.84 14.05 8.53
CA PHE A 344 -2.79 14.08 7.53
C PHE A 344 -3.40 14.11 6.15
N ASP A 345 -2.94 15.06 5.36
CA ASP A 345 -3.17 15.10 3.92
C ASP A 345 -2.02 14.37 3.21
N THR A 346 -2.32 13.19 2.71
CA THR A 346 -1.40 12.39 1.89
C THR A 346 -1.71 12.48 0.40
N PHE A 347 -2.82 13.12 0.05
CA PHE A 347 -3.31 13.24 -1.32
C PHE A 347 -2.54 14.35 -2.03
N HIS A 348 -2.74 15.61 -1.63
CA HIS A 348 -2.17 16.79 -2.29
C HIS A 348 -0.65 16.73 -2.47
N PRO A 349 0.16 16.32 -1.47
CA PRO A 349 1.60 16.20 -1.66
C PRO A 349 2.02 15.29 -2.81
N ALA A 350 1.20 14.30 -3.15
CA ALA A 350 1.40 13.40 -4.29
C ALA A 350 0.90 14.01 -5.59
N VAL A 351 -0.36 14.47 -5.64
CA VAL A 351 -1.00 15.00 -6.86
C VAL A 351 -0.29 16.26 -7.37
N ASP A 352 0.07 17.18 -6.47
CA ASP A 352 0.77 18.43 -6.81
C ASP A 352 2.14 18.18 -7.46
N ARG A 353 2.71 16.99 -7.23
CA ARG A 353 3.99 16.53 -7.80
C ARG A 353 3.80 15.53 -8.94
N GLY A 354 2.57 15.27 -9.37
CA GLY A 354 2.24 14.26 -10.38
C GLY A 354 2.65 12.85 -9.97
N LEU A 355 2.67 12.51 -8.69
CA LEU A 355 2.99 11.18 -8.17
C LEU A 355 1.73 10.32 -8.04
N PRO A 356 1.84 8.98 -8.05
CA PRO A 356 0.70 8.11 -7.79
C PRO A 356 0.30 8.22 -6.33
N VAL A 357 -0.99 8.14 -6.05
CA VAL A 357 -1.52 8.24 -4.69
C VAL A 357 -1.21 6.96 -3.91
N THR A 358 -0.90 7.12 -2.62
CA THR A 358 -0.49 6.03 -1.72
C THR A 358 -1.50 4.88 -1.71
N ARG A 359 -0.98 3.64 -1.77
CA ARG A 359 -1.79 2.41 -1.78
C ARG A 359 -1.32 1.40 -0.75
N VAL A 360 -2.24 0.53 -0.34
CA VAL A 360 -1.94 -0.64 0.48
C VAL A 360 -2.17 -1.89 -0.37
N ILE A 361 -1.18 -2.76 -0.42
CA ILE A 361 -1.20 -3.97 -1.23
C ILE A 361 -0.75 -5.16 -0.39
N SER A 362 -1.27 -6.35 -0.68
CA SER A 362 -0.69 -7.59 -0.19
C SER A 362 0.81 -7.63 -0.52
N ARG A 363 1.65 -7.82 0.50
CA ARG A 363 3.10 -7.94 0.31
C ARG A 363 3.44 -9.11 -0.62
N VAL A 364 2.71 -10.21 -0.48
CA VAL A 364 2.85 -11.39 -1.34
C VAL A 364 2.55 -11.02 -2.78
N GLU A 365 1.42 -10.35 -3.04
CA GLU A 365 1.02 -9.98 -4.40
C GLU A 365 2.06 -9.07 -5.06
N LEU A 366 2.58 -8.07 -4.32
CA LEU A 366 3.67 -7.21 -4.79
C LEU A 366 4.92 -8.00 -5.20
N GLN A 367 5.33 -8.97 -4.37
CA GLN A 367 6.49 -9.81 -4.66
C GLN A 367 6.22 -10.77 -5.83
N GLN A 368 5.01 -11.32 -5.94
CA GLN A 368 4.61 -12.18 -7.06
C GLN A 368 4.63 -11.43 -8.39
N ILE A 369 4.04 -10.23 -8.44
CA ILE A 369 4.07 -9.39 -9.63
C ILE A 369 5.53 -9.11 -10.02
N SER A 370 6.35 -8.69 -9.07
CA SER A 370 7.77 -8.38 -9.32
C SER A 370 8.56 -9.61 -9.81
N ALA A 371 8.34 -10.77 -9.20
CA ALA A 371 8.99 -12.02 -9.60
C ALA A 371 8.54 -12.50 -10.99
N ARG A 372 7.23 -12.42 -11.30
CA ARG A 372 6.70 -12.71 -12.64
C ARG A 372 7.37 -11.85 -13.71
N TYR A 373 7.55 -10.56 -13.44
CA TYR A 373 8.22 -9.64 -14.35
C TYR A 373 9.71 -9.96 -14.49
N ALA A 374 10.40 -10.29 -13.39
CA ALA A 374 11.80 -10.72 -13.45
C ALA A 374 11.95 -11.98 -14.32
N ILE A 375 11.11 -13.01 -14.11
CA ILE A 375 11.10 -14.25 -14.90
C ILE A 375 10.76 -13.98 -16.37
N LYS A 376 9.78 -13.12 -16.64
CA LYS A 376 9.42 -12.71 -18.01
C LYS A 376 10.60 -12.10 -18.77
N LEU A 377 11.47 -11.36 -18.08
CA LEU A 377 12.62 -10.68 -18.68
C LEU A 377 13.91 -11.52 -18.72
N GLY A 378 14.17 -12.30 -17.66
CA GLY A 378 15.42 -13.05 -17.46
C GLY A 378 15.31 -14.57 -17.67
N GLY A 379 14.10 -15.09 -17.88
CA GLY A 379 13.81 -16.53 -17.95
C GLY A 379 13.64 -17.19 -16.57
N GLU A 380 13.23 -18.47 -16.56
CA GLU A 380 12.93 -19.24 -15.34
C GLU A 380 14.13 -19.34 -14.37
N GLY A 381 15.36 -19.31 -14.89
CA GLY A 381 16.58 -19.42 -14.08
C GLY A 381 17.04 -18.12 -13.40
N VAL A 382 16.32 -17.01 -13.58
CA VAL A 382 16.72 -15.70 -13.03
C VAL A 382 16.56 -15.63 -11.51
N ILE A 383 15.58 -16.35 -10.96
CA ILE A 383 15.37 -16.49 -9.52
C ILE A 383 15.64 -17.94 -9.15
N GLU A 384 16.69 -18.16 -8.36
CA GLU A 384 17.04 -19.47 -7.85
C GLU A 384 16.49 -19.65 -6.43
N PRO A 385 15.47 -20.52 -6.26
CA PRO A 385 14.82 -20.72 -4.97
C PRO A 385 15.67 -21.56 -4.02
N SER A 386 15.33 -21.53 -2.74
CA SER A 386 15.96 -22.34 -1.69
C SER A 386 17.49 -22.24 -1.66
N SER A 387 18.02 -21.09 -2.07
CA SER A 387 19.45 -20.86 -2.24
C SER A 387 19.89 -19.68 -1.40
N THR A 388 20.91 -19.90 -0.57
CA THR A 388 21.45 -18.88 0.34
C THR A 388 22.88 -18.57 -0.06
N VAL A 389 23.19 -17.30 -0.29
CA VAL A 389 24.57 -16.82 -0.38
C VAL A 389 25.15 -16.77 1.03
N GLU A 390 26.26 -17.48 1.25
CA GLU A 390 26.90 -17.56 2.57
C GLU A 390 28.09 -16.63 2.71
N SER A 391 28.91 -16.52 1.65
CA SER A 391 30.13 -15.71 1.64
C SER A 391 30.51 -15.31 0.22
N PHE A 392 31.46 -14.38 0.11
CA PHE A 392 32.03 -13.97 -1.18
C PHE A 392 33.54 -13.77 -1.13
N GLU A 393 34.18 -13.85 -2.29
CA GLU A 393 35.60 -13.54 -2.48
C GLU A 393 35.79 -12.70 -3.74
N GLU A 394 36.45 -11.54 -3.60
CA GLU A 394 36.86 -10.74 -4.76
C GLU A 394 38.17 -11.28 -5.35
N PHE A 395 38.23 -11.39 -6.68
CA PHE A 395 39.42 -11.85 -7.37
C PHE A 395 39.59 -11.18 -8.72
N THR A 396 40.79 -11.25 -9.29
CA THR A 396 41.04 -10.85 -10.67
C THR A 396 41.14 -12.11 -11.53
N ASN A 397 40.30 -12.22 -12.57
CA ASN A 397 40.31 -13.38 -13.44
C ASN A 397 41.54 -13.38 -14.37
N GLN A 398 41.71 -14.44 -15.16
CA GLN A 398 42.83 -14.60 -16.09
C GLN A 398 42.92 -13.50 -17.17
N ARG A 399 41.84 -12.73 -17.38
CA ARG A 399 41.79 -11.61 -18.33
C ARG A 399 42.14 -10.27 -17.69
N GLY A 400 42.48 -10.24 -16.40
CA GLY A 400 42.73 -9.00 -15.66
C GLY A 400 41.45 -8.29 -15.22
N GLU A 401 40.29 -8.93 -15.34
CA GLU A 401 39.00 -8.34 -14.94
C GLU A 401 38.72 -8.67 -13.47
N GLY A 402 38.37 -7.66 -12.68
CA GLY A 402 37.90 -7.88 -11.32
C GLY A 402 36.52 -8.54 -11.30
N ARG A 403 36.35 -9.55 -10.46
CA ARG A 403 35.14 -10.38 -10.32
C ARG A 403 34.87 -10.65 -8.84
N VAL A 404 33.67 -11.11 -8.54
CA VAL A 404 33.29 -11.63 -7.23
C VAL A 404 32.83 -13.07 -7.38
N ARG A 405 33.41 -13.98 -6.60
CA ARG A 405 32.96 -15.36 -6.45
C ARG A 405 32.00 -15.43 -5.28
N VAL A 406 30.82 -15.97 -5.51
CA VAL A 406 29.77 -16.13 -4.50
C VAL A 406 29.69 -17.61 -4.12
N SER A 407 29.71 -17.91 -2.82
CA SER A 407 29.56 -19.27 -2.30
C SER A 407 28.15 -19.47 -1.74
N LEU A 408 27.50 -20.55 -2.18
CA LEU A 408 26.16 -20.94 -1.76
C LEU A 408 26.21 -21.98 -0.65
N ALA A 409 25.15 -22.03 0.16
CA ALA A 409 25.03 -22.95 1.30
C ALA A 409 25.04 -24.45 0.91
N ASP A 410 24.80 -24.77 -0.36
CA ASP A 410 24.88 -26.13 -0.90
C ASP A 410 26.29 -26.51 -1.41
N GLY A 411 27.27 -25.63 -1.23
CA GLY A 411 28.66 -25.82 -1.64
C GLY A 411 28.97 -25.42 -3.08
N ARG A 412 27.98 -24.97 -3.88
CA ARG A 412 28.24 -24.41 -5.21
C ARG A 412 28.87 -23.01 -5.10
N SER A 413 29.65 -22.64 -6.12
CA SER A 413 30.16 -21.28 -6.27
C SER A 413 29.95 -20.77 -7.69
N GLU A 414 29.63 -19.49 -7.83
CA GLU A 414 29.41 -18.83 -9.12
C GLU A 414 30.08 -17.44 -9.15
N ASP A 415 30.58 -17.04 -10.32
CA ASP A 415 31.36 -15.81 -10.50
C ASP A 415 30.55 -14.72 -11.20
N PHE A 416 30.58 -13.50 -10.68
CA PHE A 416 29.85 -12.33 -11.19
C PHE A 416 30.76 -11.10 -11.28
N ASP A 417 30.29 -10.02 -11.94
CA ASP A 417 30.98 -8.73 -11.94
C ASP A 417 30.71 -7.91 -10.67
N LEU A 418 29.56 -8.14 -10.04
CA LEU A 418 29.06 -7.47 -8.84
C LEU A 418 28.18 -8.41 -7.99
N LEU A 419 28.22 -8.26 -6.67
CA LEU A 419 27.26 -8.83 -5.71
C LEU A 419 26.46 -7.72 -5.01
N VAL A 420 25.14 -7.90 -4.91
CA VAL A 420 24.24 -7.04 -4.13
C VAL A 420 23.67 -7.84 -2.96
N GLY A 421 23.97 -7.42 -1.73
CA GLY A 421 23.34 -7.93 -0.52
C GLY A 421 21.97 -7.30 -0.30
N ALA A 422 20.90 -8.03 -0.61
CA ALA A 422 19.50 -7.64 -0.39
C ALA A 422 18.78 -8.62 0.56
N ASP A 423 19.54 -9.25 1.46
CA ASP A 423 19.20 -10.38 2.33
C ASP A 423 18.65 -9.95 3.71
N GLY A 424 18.17 -8.71 3.80
CA GLY A 424 17.38 -8.21 4.92
C GLY A 424 18.15 -7.83 6.18
N ILE A 425 17.44 -7.60 7.28
CA ILE A 425 18.01 -7.16 8.57
C ILE A 425 19.03 -8.15 9.16
N TRP A 426 18.96 -9.43 8.79
CA TRP A 426 19.89 -10.47 9.23
C TRP A 426 20.98 -10.76 8.20
N SER A 427 21.29 -9.77 7.35
CA SER A 427 22.20 -9.90 6.22
C SER A 427 23.56 -10.48 6.59
N ARG A 428 23.94 -11.55 5.88
CA ARG A 428 25.27 -12.16 5.95
C ARG A 428 26.28 -11.31 5.18
N ILE A 429 25.88 -10.77 4.03
CA ILE A 429 26.73 -9.89 3.21
C ILE A 429 27.14 -8.65 3.99
N ARG A 430 26.19 -8.05 4.72
CA ARG A 430 26.45 -6.92 5.61
C ARG A 430 27.49 -7.27 6.67
N LYS A 431 27.37 -8.45 7.30
CA LYS A 431 28.31 -8.90 8.33
C LYS A 431 29.74 -9.01 7.79
N GLU A 432 29.94 -9.42 6.55
CA GLU A 432 31.27 -9.48 5.93
C GLU A 432 31.84 -8.08 5.62
N ILE A 433 31.00 -7.14 5.15
CA ILE A 433 31.45 -5.78 4.77
C ILE A 433 31.77 -4.89 5.99
N VAL A 434 30.93 -4.94 7.04
CA VAL A 434 31.03 -4.03 8.20
C VAL A 434 31.36 -4.73 9.52
N GLY A 435 31.49 -6.05 9.53
CA GLY A 435 31.66 -6.85 10.73
C GLY A 435 30.36 -7.17 11.47
N GLU A 436 30.48 -7.98 12.52
CA GLU A 436 29.36 -8.31 13.40
C GLU A 436 28.90 -7.06 14.15
N THR A 437 27.66 -6.65 13.90
CA THR A 437 27.00 -5.59 14.69
C THR A 437 25.64 -6.11 15.12
N LYS A 438 25.19 -5.75 16.33
CA LYS A 438 23.93 -6.25 16.86
C LYS A 438 22.73 -5.58 16.17
N ALA A 439 21.67 -6.35 15.94
CA ALA A 439 20.36 -5.77 15.70
C ALA A 439 19.86 -5.18 17.02
N ASN A 440 19.30 -3.97 16.98
CA ASN A 440 18.81 -3.30 18.17
C ASN A 440 17.32 -3.59 18.30
N TYR A 441 16.93 -4.17 19.44
CA TYR A 441 15.53 -4.27 19.77
C TYR A 441 14.96 -2.87 19.97
N SER A 442 13.85 -2.54 19.31
CA SER A 442 13.25 -1.21 19.37
C SER A 442 12.58 -0.90 20.71
N GLY A 443 12.47 -1.90 21.59
CA GLY A 443 11.70 -1.82 22.83
C GLY A 443 10.23 -2.21 22.65
N TYR A 444 9.83 -2.75 21.49
CA TYR A 444 8.44 -3.06 21.20
C TYR A 444 8.24 -4.47 20.63
N THR A 445 7.25 -5.15 21.17
CA THR A 445 6.60 -6.28 20.52
C THR A 445 5.43 -5.75 19.71
N CYS A 446 5.24 -6.32 18.52
CA CYS A 446 4.19 -6.01 17.58
C CYS A 446 3.29 -7.23 17.39
N TYR A 447 2.00 -7.06 17.61
CA TYR A 447 0.96 -7.97 17.18
C TYR A 447 0.41 -7.50 15.84
N THR A 448 0.05 -8.41 14.95
CA THR A 448 -0.55 -8.07 13.67
C THR A 448 -1.74 -8.96 13.37
N GLY A 449 -2.75 -8.43 12.70
CA GLY A 449 -3.91 -9.19 12.24
C GLY A 449 -4.56 -8.58 11.01
N ILE A 450 -5.40 -9.37 10.35
CA ILE A 450 -6.30 -8.94 9.29
C ILE A 450 -7.71 -9.33 9.73
N SER A 451 -8.56 -8.34 9.92
CA SER A 451 -9.96 -8.54 10.31
C SER A 451 -10.88 -8.45 9.09
N ASP A 452 -11.84 -9.36 9.01
CA ASP A 452 -12.99 -9.26 8.10
C ASP A 452 -14.01 -8.29 8.68
N PHE A 453 -13.64 -7.01 8.67
CA PHE A 453 -14.36 -5.93 9.29
C PHE A 453 -14.22 -4.68 8.45
N THR A 454 -15.32 -3.96 8.24
CA THR A 454 -15.35 -2.69 7.51
C THR A 454 -15.80 -1.59 8.47
N PRO A 455 -14.92 -0.64 8.83
CA PRO A 455 -15.26 0.49 9.66
C PRO A 455 -16.38 1.35 9.06
N PRO A 456 -17.23 1.99 9.90
CA PRO A 456 -18.31 2.88 9.48
C PRO A 456 -17.89 4.04 8.56
N ASP A 457 -16.63 4.44 8.61
CA ASP A 457 -16.06 5.60 7.94
C ASP A 457 -15.04 5.24 6.85
N ILE A 458 -15.03 3.98 6.39
CA ILE A 458 -14.03 3.44 5.47
C ILE A 458 -13.89 4.26 4.16
N GLU A 459 -14.98 4.85 3.69
CA GLU A 459 -15.01 5.67 2.47
C GLU A 459 -14.27 7.00 2.64
N ILE A 460 -14.18 7.51 3.88
CA ILE A 460 -13.61 8.83 4.21
C ILE A 460 -12.23 8.70 4.84
N VAL A 461 -11.98 7.60 5.56
CA VAL A 461 -10.77 7.40 6.36
C VAL A 461 -9.99 6.20 5.82
N GLY A 462 -8.73 6.43 5.45
CA GLY A 462 -7.86 5.38 4.89
C GLY A 462 -7.00 4.67 5.95
N TYR A 463 -6.54 5.42 6.95
CA TYR A 463 -5.52 4.97 7.90
C TYR A 463 -5.60 5.73 9.24
N ARG A 464 -5.44 5.01 10.35
CA ARG A 464 -5.37 5.58 11.71
C ARG A 464 -4.22 5.00 12.52
N VAL A 465 -3.57 5.86 13.30
CA VAL A 465 -2.67 5.48 14.39
C VAL A 465 -3.25 5.95 15.73
N PHE A 466 -3.71 5.02 16.54
CA PHE A 466 -4.19 5.25 17.89
C PHE A 466 -3.01 5.27 18.86
N LEU A 467 -2.84 6.39 19.58
CA LEU A 467 -1.70 6.65 20.44
C LEU A 467 -1.99 6.35 21.91
N GLY A 468 -1.00 5.85 22.62
CA GLY A 468 -1.09 5.58 24.05
C GLY A 468 0.28 5.53 24.73
N ASN A 469 0.29 5.64 26.06
CA ASN A 469 1.53 5.61 26.80
C ASN A 469 2.08 4.17 26.87
N GLY A 470 3.25 3.94 26.29
CA GLY A 470 3.90 2.63 26.20
C GLY A 470 3.35 1.71 25.11
N GLN A 471 2.37 2.15 24.33
CA GLN A 471 1.72 1.30 23.33
C GLN A 471 0.97 2.12 22.28
N TYR A 472 0.80 1.59 21.09
CA TYR A 472 0.03 2.23 20.01
C TYR A 472 -0.55 1.19 19.07
N PHE A 473 -1.62 1.56 18.37
CA PHE A 473 -2.34 0.66 17.47
C PHE A 473 -2.52 1.33 16.11
N VAL A 474 -2.27 0.60 15.03
CA VAL A 474 -2.38 1.09 13.66
C VAL A 474 -3.47 0.29 12.96
N SER A 475 -4.33 0.96 12.18
CA SER A 475 -5.33 0.31 11.33
C SER A 475 -5.32 0.91 9.94
N SER A 476 -5.51 0.07 8.92
CA SER A 476 -5.49 0.47 7.52
C SER A 476 -6.44 -0.38 6.67
N ASP A 477 -7.13 0.26 5.73
CA ASP A 477 -7.88 -0.42 4.68
C ASP A 477 -6.93 -1.20 3.76
N VAL A 478 -7.31 -2.43 3.42
CA VAL A 478 -6.60 -3.27 2.46
C VAL A 478 -7.50 -3.71 1.29
N GLY A 479 -8.72 -3.21 1.23
CA GLY A 479 -9.73 -3.53 0.23
C GLY A 479 -10.49 -4.82 0.54
N GLY A 480 -11.56 -5.06 -0.23
CA GLY A 480 -12.34 -6.30 -0.14
C GLY A 480 -13.08 -6.50 1.20
N GLY A 481 -13.37 -5.41 1.92
CA GLY A 481 -14.03 -5.44 3.23
C GLY A 481 -13.15 -5.90 4.39
N LYS A 482 -11.82 -5.86 4.20
CA LYS A 482 -10.83 -6.29 5.19
C LYS A 482 -10.03 -5.10 5.71
N MET A 483 -9.66 -5.15 6.98
CA MET A 483 -8.77 -4.19 7.63
C MET A 483 -7.52 -4.90 8.13
N GLN A 484 -6.36 -4.34 7.87
CA GLN A 484 -5.13 -4.74 8.54
C GLN A 484 -4.90 -3.87 9.76
N TRP A 485 -4.37 -4.48 10.83
CA TRP A 485 -3.91 -3.74 11.99
C TRP A 485 -2.61 -4.24 12.58
N TYR A 486 -1.95 -3.35 13.32
CA TYR A 486 -0.73 -3.59 14.08
C TYR A 486 -0.87 -3.03 15.49
N ALA A 487 -0.67 -3.84 16.52
CA ALA A 487 -0.67 -3.41 17.91
C ALA A 487 0.75 -3.48 18.48
N PHE A 488 1.32 -2.34 18.84
CA PHE A 488 2.67 -2.27 19.39
C PHE A 488 2.60 -2.05 20.90
N HIS A 489 3.31 -2.88 21.65
CA HIS A 489 3.35 -2.82 23.11
C HIS A 489 4.80 -2.83 23.59
N LYS A 490 5.10 -1.94 24.54
CA LYS A 490 6.44 -1.83 25.12
C LYS A 490 6.66 -2.93 26.15
N GLU A 491 7.43 -3.94 25.77
CA GLU A 491 7.80 -5.07 26.61
C GLU A 491 9.22 -5.55 26.30
N ALA A 492 9.74 -6.50 27.10
CA ALA A 492 11.04 -7.10 26.83
C ALA A 492 10.99 -8.02 25.60
N ALA A 493 12.09 -8.10 24.86
CA ALA A 493 12.22 -9.02 23.73
C ALA A 493 12.25 -10.49 24.17
N GLY A 494 11.87 -11.39 23.27
CA GLY A 494 11.93 -12.84 23.43
C GLY A 494 10.71 -13.46 24.09
N GLY A 495 9.64 -12.68 24.31
CA GLY A 495 8.39 -13.20 24.84
C GLY A 495 7.66 -14.15 23.88
N THR A 496 6.83 -15.02 24.43
CA THR A 496 5.94 -15.92 23.68
C THR A 496 4.58 -15.95 24.35
N ASP A 497 3.52 -15.94 23.56
CA ASP A 497 2.16 -16.17 24.04
C ASP A 497 1.75 -17.61 23.73
N ALA A 498 0.96 -18.22 24.62
CA ALA A 498 0.41 -19.54 24.38
C ALA A 498 -0.49 -19.54 23.13
N ASP A 499 -0.44 -20.62 22.35
CA ASP A 499 -1.33 -20.79 21.19
C ASP A 499 -2.79 -20.74 21.65
N GLY A 500 -3.62 -19.99 20.93
CA GLY A 500 -5.02 -19.79 21.26
C GLY A 500 -5.32 -18.67 22.27
N HIS A 501 -4.30 -18.00 22.84
CA HIS A 501 -4.45 -16.97 23.87
C HIS A 501 -3.99 -15.56 23.46
N ARG A 502 -3.65 -15.33 22.19
CA ARG A 502 -3.14 -14.03 21.71
C ARG A 502 -4.22 -12.96 21.70
N LYS A 503 -5.46 -13.29 21.31
CA LYS A 503 -6.58 -12.33 21.37
C LYS A 503 -6.94 -11.98 22.81
N GLU A 504 -6.96 -12.96 23.71
CA GLU A 504 -7.17 -12.72 25.15
C GLU A 504 -6.13 -11.73 25.67
N ARG A 505 -4.84 -11.98 25.40
CA ARG A 505 -3.74 -11.08 25.74
C ARG A 505 -3.90 -9.68 25.14
N LEU A 506 -4.31 -9.57 23.89
CA LEU A 506 -4.58 -8.28 23.25
C LEU A 506 -5.73 -7.53 23.90
N LEU A 507 -6.78 -8.22 24.35
CA LEU A 507 -7.89 -7.61 25.06
C LEU A 507 -7.50 -7.19 26.49
N GLU A 508 -6.55 -7.85 27.15
CA GLU A 508 -5.97 -7.34 28.39
C GLU A 508 -5.24 -6.00 28.15
N LEU A 509 -4.48 -5.91 27.06
CA LEU A 509 -3.65 -4.75 26.72
C LEU A 509 -4.46 -3.56 26.16
N PHE A 510 -5.44 -3.83 25.30
CA PHE A 510 -6.17 -2.84 24.51
C PHE A 510 -7.68 -2.87 24.72
N GLY A 511 -8.24 -3.76 25.54
CA GLY A 511 -9.69 -3.86 25.76
C GLY A 511 -10.32 -2.63 26.41
N HIS A 512 -9.51 -1.73 26.97
CA HIS A 512 -9.94 -0.43 27.52
C HIS A 512 -9.82 0.72 26.51
N TRP A 513 -9.43 0.44 25.26
CA TRP A 513 -9.29 1.43 24.19
C TRP A 513 -10.63 1.69 23.50
N THR A 514 -10.63 2.64 22.58
CA THR A 514 -11.78 2.92 21.74
C THR A 514 -12.27 1.68 20.99
N ASP A 515 -13.56 1.69 20.68
CA ASP A 515 -14.24 0.61 19.96
C ASP A 515 -13.62 0.32 18.60
N ASP A 516 -13.12 1.34 17.90
CA ASP A 516 -12.41 1.17 16.63
C ASP A 516 -11.25 0.16 16.73
N VAL A 517 -10.59 0.08 17.89
CA VAL A 517 -9.48 -0.85 18.14
C VAL A 517 -9.98 -2.20 18.63
N VAL A 518 -10.90 -2.18 19.61
CA VAL A 518 -11.42 -3.40 20.24
C VAL A 518 -12.19 -4.26 19.24
N ASP A 519 -13.00 -3.63 18.38
CA ASP A 519 -13.81 -4.34 17.40
C ASP A 519 -12.93 -5.02 16.32
N LEU A 520 -11.82 -4.40 15.91
CA LEU A 520 -10.83 -5.02 15.01
C LEU A 520 -10.18 -6.26 15.64
N ILE A 521 -9.77 -6.18 16.91
CA ILE A 521 -9.18 -7.31 17.65
C ILE A 521 -10.19 -8.46 17.76
N LYS A 522 -11.44 -8.15 18.13
CA LYS A 522 -12.50 -9.16 18.26
C LYS A 522 -12.83 -9.84 16.93
N ALA A 523 -12.94 -9.06 15.86
CA ALA A 523 -13.26 -9.54 14.52
C ALA A 523 -12.13 -10.34 13.84
N THR A 524 -10.90 -10.30 14.38
CA THR A 524 -9.77 -11.04 13.81
C THR A 524 -9.78 -12.50 14.32
N PRO A 525 -9.72 -13.53 13.46
CA PRO A 525 -9.55 -14.91 13.91
C PRO A 525 -8.28 -15.09 14.76
N GLU A 526 -8.34 -15.91 15.81
CA GLU A 526 -7.21 -16.14 16.74
C GLU A 526 -5.94 -16.62 16.00
N ASP A 527 -6.09 -17.57 15.09
CA ASP A 527 -4.98 -18.14 14.31
C ASP A 527 -4.34 -17.16 13.32
N ASP A 528 -5.00 -16.03 13.05
CA ASP A 528 -4.50 -14.98 12.16
C ASP A 528 -3.78 -13.85 12.94
N VAL A 529 -3.73 -13.93 14.28
CA VAL A 529 -2.97 -13.01 15.13
C VAL A 529 -1.53 -13.49 15.30
N LEU A 530 -0.58 -12.61 14.95
CA LEU A 530 0.85 -12.91 15.01
C LEU A 530 1.58 -11.97 15.95
N ARG A 531 2.50 -12.51 16.75
CA ARG A 531 3.40 -11.77 17.64
C ARG A 531 4.82 -11.75 17.05
N ARG A 532 5.47 -10.59 17.04
CA ARG A 532 6.87 -10.44 16.65
C ARG A 532 7.54 -9.28 17.36
N ASP A 533 8.82 -9.44 17.67
CA ASP A 533 9.62 -8.35 18.22
C ASP A 533 10.17 -7.48 17.09
N ILE A 534 10.19 -6.17 17.30
CA ILE A 534 10.66 -5.21 16.31
C ILE A 534 12.14 -4.91 16.54
N PHE A 535 12.91 -5.05 15.47
CA PHE A 535 14.33 -4.76 15.45
C PHE A 535 14.64 -3.74 14.37
N ASP A 536 15.62 -2.89 14.64
CA ASP A 536 16.25 -2.00 13.67
C ASP A 536 17.78 -2.15 13.73
N ARG A 537 18.49 -1.40 12.89
CA ARG A 537 19.94 -1.30 12.95
C ARG A 537 20.37 0.14 12.83
N ALA A 538 21.29 0.56 13.70
CA ALA A 538 21.88 1.88 13.63
C ALA A 538 22.42 2.16 12.20
N PRO A 539 22.19 3.37 11.65
CA PRO A 539 22.70 3.74 10.34
C PRO A 539 24.22 3.52 10.23
N ILE A 540 24.65 2.98 9.10
CA ILE A 540 26.05 2.72 8.77
C ILE A 540 26.52 3.63 7.63
N PHE A 541 27.81 3.98 7.64
CA PHE A 541 28.44 4.84 6.63
C PHE A 541 29.21 4.08 5.54
N LYS A 542 29.14 2.75 5.55
CA LYS A 542 29.78 1.84 4.58
C LYS A 542 28.74 0.83 4.11
N TRP A 543 28.22 1.04 2.90
CA TRP A 543 27.25 0.19 2.21
C TRP A 543 27.91 -0.65 1.12
N HIS A 544 29.16 -0.34 0.73
CA HIS A 544 29.87 -1.08 -0.29
C HIS A 544 31.32 -1.35 0.10
N GLU A 545 31.89 -2.37 -0.52
CA GLU A 545 33.30 -2.74 -0.46
C GLU A 545 33.68 -3.42 -1.77
N GLY A 546 34.69 -2.88 -2.46
CA GLY A 546 35.09 -3.36 -3.78
C GLY A 546 33.91 -3.49 -4.74
N ARG A 547 33.58 -4.72 -5.11
CA ARG A 547 32.50 -5.12 -6.03
C ARG A 547 31.23 -5.62 -5.34
N VAL A 548 31.05 -5.29 -4.06
CA VAL A 548 29.89 -5.70 -3.27
C VAL A 548 29.18 -4.49 -2.69
N VAL A 549 27.84 -4.48 -2.70
CA VAL A 549 27.02 -3.39 -2.16
C VAL A 549 25.77 -3.89 -1.43
N LEU A 550 25.28 -3.14 -0.45
CA LEU A 550 24.07 -3.41 0.33
C LEU A 550 22.87 -2.61 -0.21
N LEU A 551 21.67 -3.20 -0.11
CA LEU A 551 20.41 -2.63 -0.56
C LEU A 551 19.25 -2.96 0.39
N GLY A 552 18.39 -1.98 0.67
CA GLY A 552 17.24 -2.16 1.54
C GLY A 552 17.63 -2.43 2.99
N ASP A 553 16.92 -3.35 3.66
CA ASP A 553 17.12 -3.63 5.09
C ASP A 553 18.52 -4.15 5.45
N SER A 554 19.29 -4.68 4.49
CA SER A 554 20.70 -5.02 4.72
C SER A 554 21.57 -3.77 4.93
N ALA A 555 21.20 -2.64 4.35
CA ALA A 555 21.88 -1.36 4.50
C ALA A 555 21.28 -0.49 5.62
N HIS A 556 19.96 -0.42 5.72
CA HIS A 556 19.26 0.58 6.53
C HIS A 556 17.94 0.09 7.17
N ALA A 557 17.93 -1.15 7.69
CA ALA A 557 16.80 -1.66 8.47
C ALA A 557 16.35 -0.67 9.55
N MET A 558 15.09 -0.25 9.46
CA MET A 558 14.48 0.81 10.29
C MET A 558 13.17 0.34 10.92
N GLN A 559 12.72 1.07 11.94
CA GLN A 559 11.42 0.83 12.56
C GLN A 559 10.27 1.12 11.57
N PRO A 560 9.13 0.40 11.68
CA PRO A 560 8.05 0.46 10.68
C PRO A 560 7.18 1.73 10.74
N ASN A 561 7.45 2.65 11.68
CA ASN A 561 6.48 3.69 12.10
C ASN A 561 6.19 4.76 11.05
N LEU A 562 7.01 4.87 10.01
CA LEU A 562 6.76 5.73 8.85
C LEU A 562 6.32 4.96 7.59
N GLY A 563 6.25 3.62 7.64
CA GLY A 563 5.92 2.80 6.48
C GLY A 563 6.95 2.89 5.33
N GLN A 564 8.19 3.27 5.61
CA GLN A 564 9.17 3.62 4.57
C GLN A 564 10.22 2.54 4.26
N GLY A 565 10.42 1.50 5.08
CA GLY A 565 11.48 0.50 4.83
C GLY A 565 11.42 -0.13 3.43
N GLY A 566 10.25 -0.67 3.05
CA GLY A 566 10.02 -1.22 1.71
C GLY A 566 10.09 -0.16 0.61
N CYS A 567 9.57 1.05 0.87
CA CYS A 567 9.61 2.17 -0.06
C CYS A 567 11.06 2.59 -0.37
N MET A 568 11.92 2.63 0.65
CA MET A 568 13.34 2.97 0.51
C MET A 568 14.10 1.89 -0.25
N ALA A 569 13.79 0.61 -0.05
CA ALA A 569 14.39 -0.48 -0.83
C ALA A 569 14.02 -0.41 -2.33
N ILE A 570 12.81 0.07 -2.67
CA ILE A 570 12.39 0.30 -4.06
C ILE A 570 13.15 1.50 -4.65
N GLU A 571 13.26 2.60 -3.91
CA GLU A 571 14.08 3.76 -4.35
C GLU A 571 15.55 3.38 -4.55
N ASP A 572 16.12 2.54 -3.67
CA ASP A 572 17.48 2.03 -3.79
C ASP A 572 17.66 1.22 -5.07
N ALA A 573 16.72 0.32 -5.36
CA ALA A 573 16.76 -0.53 -6.54
C ALA A 573 16.80 0.30 -7.83
N LEU A 574 15.94 1.31 -7.95
CA LEU A 574 15.97 2.25 -9.07
C LEU A 574 17.31 2.99 -9.15
N THR A 575 17.73 3.59 -8.04
CA THR A 575 18.95 4.42 -8.00
C THR A 575 20.18 3.60 -8.37
N LEU A 576 20.34 2.40 -7.79
CA LEU A 576 21.48 1.52 -8.09
C LEU A 576 21.49 1.10 -9.57
N ALA A 577 20.32 0.75 -10.12
CA ALA A 577 20.20 0.39 -11.53
C ALA A 577 20.58 1.56 -12.46
N GLU A 578 20.20 2.80 -12.12
CA GLU A 578 20.57 4.00 -12.89
C GLU A 578 22.07 4.28 -12.88
N TYR A 579 22.71 4.22 -11.71
CA TYR A 579 24.16 4.41 -11.59
C TYR A 579 24.93 3.34 -12.36
N LEU A 580 24.55 2.07 -12.23
CA LEU A 580 25.17 0.96 -12.97
C LEU A 580 24.96 1.11 -14.48
N THR A 581 23.75 1.47 -14.92
CA THR A 581 23.45 1.69 -16.35
C THR A 581 24.27 2.84 -16.92
N ARG A 582 24.36 3.97 -16.21
CA ARG A 582 25.14 5.14 -16.63
C ARG A 582 26.62 4.83 -16.71
N ALA A 583 27.16 4.10 -15.73
CA ALA A 583 28.54 3.65 -15.73
C ALA A 583 28.82 2.67 -16.88
N HIS A 584 27.92 1.72 -17.12
CA HIS A 584 28.02 0.78 -18.23
C HIS A 584 27.98 1.46 -19.61
N ALA A 585 27.11 2.45 -19.78
CA ALA A 585 27.06 3.27 -20.98
C ALA A 585 28.35 4.10 -21.17
N THR A 586 28.87 4.69 -20.10
CA THR A 586 30.15 5.44 -20.11
C THR A 586 31.33 4.54 -20.48
N ALA A 587 31.29 3.27 -20.07
CA ALA A 587 32.26 2.25 -20.43
C ALA A 587 32.14 1.73 -21.87
N GLY A 588 31.23 2.29 -22.69
CA GLY A 588 30.97 1.85 -24.06
C GLY A 588 30.27 0.50 -24.13
N GLY A 589 29.49 0.15 -23.10
CA GLY A 589 28.81 -1.15 -22.98
C GLY A 589 29.73 -2.29 -22.56
N ARG A 590 31.00 -2.04 -22.26
CA ARG A 590 31.97 -3.09 -21.87
C ARG A 590 31.98 -3.28 -20.35
N PRO A 591 31.61 -4.46 -19.81
CA PRO A 591 31.57 -4.70 -18.36
C PRO A 591 32.94 -4.56 -17.68
N ASP A 592 34.01 -4.97 -18.34
CA ASP A 592 35.39 -4.93 -17.85
C ASP A 592 35.91 -3.49 -17.68
N ALA A 593 35.35 -2.55 -18.44
CA ALA A 593 35.69 -1.13 -18.36
C ALA A 593 34.81 -0.35 -17.37
N VAL A 594 33.84 -0.99 -16.71
CA VAL A 594 33.01 -0.34 -15.68
C VAL A 594 33.83 -0.19 -14.40
N ASP A 595 34.01 1.05 -13.94
CA ASP A 595 34.53 1.35 -12.60
C ASP A 595 33.43 1.06 -11.55
N VAL A 596 33.31 -0.21 -11.22
CA VAL A 596 32.33 -0.71 -10.26
C VAL A 596 32.49 -0.03 -8.89
N PRO A 597 33.68 -0.02 -8.24
CA PRO A 597 33.83 0.60 -6.92
C PRO A 597 33.39 2.06 -6.85
N SER A 598 33.78 2.89 -7.83
CA SER A 598 33.37 4.31 -7.86
C SER A 598 31.86 4.48 -8.11
N THR A 599 31.26 3.57 -8.88
CA THR A 599 29.82 3.58 -9.14
C THR A 599 29.03 3.25 -7.88
N LEU A 600 29.44 2.21 -7.13
CA LEU A 600 28.80 1.83 -5.87
C LEU A 600 28.93 2.91 -4.80
N LYS A 601 30.09 3.57 -4.75
CA LYS A 601 30.29 4.74 -3.88
C LYS A 601 29.31 5.86 -4.20
N SER A 602 29.12 6.15 -5.49
CA SER A 602 28.19 7.21 -5.93
C SER A 602 26.74 6.88 -5.57
N TYR A 603 26.33 5.61 -5.70
CA TYR A 603 25.03 5.13 -5.21
C TYR A 603 24.88 5.31 -3.69
N GLN A 604 25.87 4.88 -2.90
CA GLN A 604 25.86 5.05 -1.45
C GLN A 604 25.70 6.53 -1.08
N ASP A 605 26.54 7.40 -1.64
CA ASP A 605 26.55 8.83 -1.31
C ASP A 605 25.19 9.50 -1.63
N ALA A 606 24.51 9.06 -2.69
CA ALA A 606 23.20 9.55 -3.07
C ALA A 606 22.07 9.09 -2.14
N ARG A 607 22.18 7.91 -1.54
CA ARG A 607 21.10 7.26 -0.76
C ARG A 607 21.25 7.39 0.74
N MET A 608 22.48 7.36 1.24
CA MET A 608 22.81 7.24 2.65
C MET A 608 22.18 8.34 3.50
N MET A 609 22.25 9.60 3.07
CA MET A 609 21.67 10.72 3.82
C MET A 609 20.15 10.63 3.92
N ARG A 610 19.47 10.26 2.83
CA ARG A 610 18.02 10.11 2.82
C ARG A 610 17.58 8.93 3.69
N ALA A 611 18.23 7.79 3.58
CA ALA A 611 17.97 6.61 4.41
C ALA A 611 18.20 6.90 5.90
N ALA A 612 19.32 7.55 6.26
CA ALA A 612 19.61 7.91 7.65
C ALA A 612 18.58 8.91 8.23
N ALA A 613 18.15 9.90 7.44
CA ALA A 613 17.13 10.86 7.86
C ALA A 613 15.76 10.19 8.09
N ILE A 614 15.32 9.34 7.15
CA ILE A 614 14.07 8.56 7.31
C ILE A 614 14.17 7.63 8.52
N HIS A 615 15.29 6.94 8.70
CA HIS A 615 15.53 6.07 9.87
C HIS A 615 15.42 6.87 11.17
N GLY A 616 16.07 8.02 11.27
CA GLY A 616 16.01 8.89 12.45
C GLY A 616 14.59 9.37 12.75
N MET A 617 13.84 9.78 11.73
CA MET A 617 12.44 10.18 11.89
C MET A 617 11.53 9.00 12.29
N ALA A 618 11.77 7.80 11.78
CA ALA A 618 11.02 6.60 12.17
C ALA A 618 11.21 6.27 13.65
N GLY A 619 12.45 6.34 14.15
CA GLY A 619 12.74 6.19 15.59
C GLY A 619 12.06 7.28 16.44
N MET A 620 12.11 8.53 15.99
CA MET A 620 11.43 9.64 16.69
C MET A 620 9.91 9.48 16.70
N ALA A 621 9.31 9.03 15.60
CA ALA A 621 7.87 8.74 15.52
C ALA A 621 7.46 7.65 16.51
N ALA A 622 8.29 6.61 16.69
CA ALA A 622 8.07 5.58 17.72
C ALA A 622 8.01 6.18 19.12
N VAL A 623 9.03 6.98 19.46
CA VAL A 623 9.14 7.60 20.78
C VAL A 623 7.97 8.53 21.02
N MET A 624 7.59 9.34 20.03
CA MET A 624 6.44 10.22 20.11
C MET A 624 5.14 9.43 20.33
N ALA A 625 4.93 8.35 19.57
CA ALA A 625 3.73 7.55 19.67
C ALA A 625 3.55 6.90 21.05
N THR A 626 4.65 6.48 21.68
CA THR A 626 4.62 5.74 22.95
C THR A 626 4.84 6.60 24.18
N THR A 627 5.28 7.84 24.04
CA THR A 627 5.32 8.81 25.14
C THR A 627 4.07 9.68 25.18
N TYR A 628 3.13 9.46 24.25
CA TYR A 628 1.87 10.18 24.19
C TYR A 628 1.04 9.96 25.46
N LYS A 629 0.64 11.07 26.08
CA LYS A 629 -0.29 11.12 27.21
C LYS A 629 -1.38 12.14 26.90
N ALA A 630 -2.60 11.66 26.67
CA ALA A 630 -3.74 12.55 26.43
C ALA A 630 -4.15 13.33 27.68
N TYR A 631 -4.07 12.68 28.85
CA TYR A 631 -4.54 13.21 30.12
C TYR A 631 -3.44 13.14 31.20
N LEU A 632 -3.59 13.92 32.27
CA LEU A 632 -2.72 13.86 33.45
C LEU A 632 -2.87 12.50 34.16
N GLY A 633 -2.07 11.51 33.75
CA GLY A 633 -2.15 10.11 34.20
C GLY A 633 -1.20 9.72 35.35
N GLU A 634 -0.80 8.44 35.37
CA GLU A 634 0.07 7.85 36.40
C GLU A 634 1.41 8.57 36.57
N GLY A 635 1.86 8.65 37.85
CA GLY A 635 3.09 9.35 38.25
C GLY A 635 2.90 10.61 39.10
N LEU A 636 1.66 10.95 39.49
CA LEU A 636 1.35 12.13 40.33
C LEU A 636 1.52 11.90 41.84
N GLY A 637 1.99 10.71 42.25
CA GLY A 637 2.23 10.36 43.65
C GLY A 637 1.00 10.61 44.54
N PRO A 638 1.09 11.44 45.60
CA PRO A 638 -0.02 11.71 46.52
C PRO A 638 -1.24 12.40 45.88
N LEU A 639 -1.14 12.85 44.63
CA LEU A 639 -2.23 13.48 43.86
C LEU A 639 -2.91 12.52 42.87
N SER A 640 -2.78 11.20 43.03
CA SER A 640 -3.42 10.20 42.15
C SER A 640 -4.94 10.34 42.05
N TRP A 641 -5.61 10.93 43.05
CA TRP A 641 -7.04 11.25 42.99
C TRP A 641 -7.42 12.20 41.84
N ILE A 642 -6.50 13.04 41.38
CA ILE A 642 -6.70 13.94 40.22
C ILE A 642 -6.80 13.14 38.92
N GLN A 643 -6.25 11.92 38.84
CA GLN A 643 -6.31 11.08 37.64
C GLN A 643 -7.73 10.66 37.27
N ARG A 644 -8.66 10.67 38.25
CA ARG A 644 -10.10 10.46 37.99
C ARG A 644 -10.72 11.58 37.16
N TRP A 645 -10.07 12.74 37.14
CA TRP A 645 -10.48 13.90 36.37
C TRP A 645 -9.71 13.81 35.04
N LYS A 646 -10.41 13.59 33.92
CA LYS A 646 -9.83 13.51 32.56
C LYS A 646 -9.30 14.89 32.09
N LEU A 647 -8.35 15.45 32.83
CA LEU A 647 -7.74 16.75 32.54
C LEU A 647 -6.73 16.61 31.39
N PRO A 648 -6.94 17.30 30.24
CA PRO A 648 -6.03 17.21 29.11
C PRO A 648 -4.61 17.61 29.49
N HIS A 649 -3.63 16.83 29.05
CA HIS A 649 -2.23 17.12 29.31
C HIS A 649 -1.81 18.39 28.54
N PRO A 650 -1.16 19.39 29.16
CA PRO A 650 -0.83 20.65 28.47
C PRO A 650 0.10 20.43 27.26
N GLY A 651 1.01 19.46 27.35
CA GLY A 651 1.87 19.06 26.23
C GLY A 651 1.10 18.51 25.01
N ARG A 652 -0.12 17.99 25.18
CA ARG A 652 -0.98 17.52 24.07
C ARG A 652 -1.28 18.66 23.11
N VAL A 653 -1.73 19.81 23.65
CA VAL A 653 -2.14 20.99 22.87
C VAL A 653 -0.95 21.58 22.11
N THR A 654 0.17 21.78 22.80
CA THR A 654 1.40 22.29 22.16
C THR A 654 1.91 21.33 21.08
N GLY A 655 1.95 20.02 21.37
CA GLY A 655 2.36 19.01 20.40
C GLY A 655 1.44 18.98 19.17
N GLN A 656 0.14 19.13 19.37
CA GLN A 656 -0.86 19.16 18.29
C GLN A 656 -0.61 20.36 17.38
N ALA A 657 -0.42 21.56 17.95
CA ALA A 657 -0.15 22.76 17.18
C ALA A 657 1.15 22.64 16.34
N VAL A 658 2.21 22.08 16.93
CA VAL A 658 3.48 21.84 16.22
C VAL A 658 3.30 20.84 15.08
N LEU A 659 2.63 19.71 15.32
CA LEU A 659 2.37 18.72 14.28
C LEU A 659 1.51 19.29 13.16
N HIS A 660 0.41 19.98 13.47
CA HIS A 660 -0.42 20.63 12.45
C HIS A 660 0.38 21.61 11.57
N THR A 661 1.32 22.35 12.16
CA THR A 661 2.13 23.33 11.43
C THR A 661 3.21 22.69 10.55
N THR A 662 3.82 21.59 11.02
CA THR A 662 5.02 21.00 10.39
C THR A 662 4.72 19.81 9.49
N MET A 663 3.63 19.09 9.74
CA MET A 663 3.30 17.83 9.06
C MET A 663 3.19 17.95 7.53
N PRO A 664 2.58 19.00 6.93
CA PRO A 664 2.51 19.10 5.47
C PRO A 664 3.89 19.08 4.80
N ALA A 665 4.88 19.78 5.38
CA ALA A 665 6.24 19.80 4.87
C ALA A 665 6.96 18.46 5.04
N VAL A 666 6.74 17.79 6.18
CA VAL A 666 7.29 16.45 6.45
C VAL A 666 6.71 15.44 5.46
N LEU A 667 5.39 15.38 5.31
CA LEU A 667 4.72 14.48 4.37
C LEU A 667 5.14 14.76 2.94
N ALA A 668 5.24 16.03 2.54
CA ALA A 668 5.76 16.42 1.24
C ALA A 668 7.17 15.88 0.96
N TRP A 669 8.07 15.84 1.95
CA TRP A 669 9.43 15.32 1.78
C TRP A 669 9.52 13.78 1.87
N VAL A 670 8.73 13.19 2.76
CA VAL A 670 8.66 11.73 2.97
C VAL A 670 7.99 11.06 1.77
N LEU A 671 6.76 11.47 1.45
CA LEU A 671 5.94 10.94 0.35
C LEU A 671 6.46 11.36 -1.01
N GLY A 672 7.00 12.59 -1.11
CA GLY A 672 7.50 13.13 -2.37
C GLY A 672 8.68 12.32 -2.90
N GLY A 673 9.59 11.88 -2.03
CA GLY A 673 10.81 11.21 -2.50
C GLY A 673 11.89 12.17 -2.96
N ASN A 674 13.01 11.60 -3.42
CA ASN A 674 14.06 12.37 -4.10
C ASN A 674 13.77 12.46 -5.61
N ILE A 675 12.68 13.14 -5.98
CA ILE A 675 12.16 13.21 -7.36
C ILE A 675 13.16 13.82 -8.34
N GLY A 676 14.13 14.61 -7.87
CA GLY A 676 15.18 15.17 -8.75
C GLY A 676 16.03 14.12 -9.48
N ALA A 677 15.99 12.85 -9.06
CA ALA A 677 16.60 11.74 -9.81
C ALA A 677 15.71 11.22 -10.96
N LEU A 678 14.40 11.43 -10.90
CA LEU A 678 13.43 11.03 -11.93
C LEU A 678 13.39 12.03 -13.11
N ASP A 679 13.99 13.20 -12.98
CA ASP A 679 13.95 14.29 -13.97
C ASP A 679 14.72 13.97 -15.27
N ASP A 680 15.63 12.98 -15.26
CA ASP A 680 16.51 12.70 -16.41
C ASP A 680 16.01 11.61 -17.38
N ALA A 681 15.05 10.73 -17.03
CA ALA A 681 14.40 9.80 -17.96
C ALA A 681 13.38 8.87 -17.26
N ALA A 682 12.29 8.53 -17.97
CA ALA A 682 11.55 7.25 -17.88
C ALA A 682 10.18 7.18 -17.17
N ARG A 683 9.66 8.25 -16.55
CA ARG A 683 8.30 8.21 -15.98
C ARG A 683 7.26 8.92 -16.86
N PRO A 684 6.06 8.35 -17.10
CA PRO A 684 4.94 9.08 -17.69
C PRO A 684 4.55 10.25 -16.77
N GLY A 685 4.72 11.48 -17.25
CA GLY A 685 4.39 12.69 -16.47
C GLY A 685 2.90 12.96 -16.45
N ALA A 686 2.13 12.25 -15.63
CA ALA A 686 0.73 12.60 -15.32
C ALA A 686 0.24 11.94 -14.02
N CYS A 687 -0.46 12.71 -13.20
CA CYS A 687 -1.38 12.13 -12.23
C CYS A 687 -2.50 11.38 -12.99
N ARG A 688 -2.85 10.17 -12.55
CA ARG A 688 -3.84 9.34 -13.23
C ARG A 688 -5.24 9.87 -12.88
N ILE A 689 -6.14 9.95 -13.86
CA ILE A 689 -7.55 10.36 -13.65
C ILE A 689 -8.23 9.53 -12.55
N ASN A 690 -7.86 8.26 -12.42
CA ASN A 690 -8.39 7.34 -11.41
C ASN A 690 -7.81 7.50 -10.00
N ASP A 691 -6.81 8.37 -9.83
CA ASP A 691 -6.21 8.66 -8.53
C ASP A 691 -6.90 9.82 -7.80
N GLY A 692 -7.95 10.45 -8.35
CA GLY A 692 -8.70 11.51 -7.67
C GLY A 692 -9.53 11.04 -6.47
N LEU A 693 -10.04 11.99 -5.68
CA LEU A 693 -10.95 11.73 -4.55
C LEU A 693 -12.19 10.98 -5.04
N LYS A 694 -12.38 9.72 -4.60
CA LYS A 694 -13.44 8.83 -5.11
C LYS A 694 -14.77 8.97 -4.40
N PHE A 695 -14.73 9.23 -3.09
CA PHE A 695 -15.91 9.12 -2.22
C PHE A 695 -16.50 10.48 -1.86
N PHE A 696 -15.77 11.56 -2.11
CA PHE A 696 -16.19 12.92 -1.79
C PHE A 696 -15.43 13.91 -2.69
N ASN A 697 -15.89 15.15 -2.75
CA ASN A 697 -15.23 16.19 -3.53
C ASN A 697 -14.19 16.98 -2.71
N GLU A 698 -13.41 17.81 -3.39
CA GLU A 698 -12.31 18.59 -2.78
C GLU A 698 -12.76 19.45 -1.59
N SER A 699 -13.91 20.11 -1.70
CA SER A 699 -14.42 20.96 -0.60
C SER A 699 -14.79 20.15 0.64
N GLU A 700 -15.19 18.90 0.45
CA GLU A 700 -15.50 17.99 1.54
C GLU A 700 -14.23 17.49 2.23
N PHE A 701 -13.15 17.24 1.46
CA PHE A 701 -11.85 16.89 2.02
C PHE A 701 -11.35 17.98 2.98
N GLU A 702 -11.32 19.24 2.53
CA GLU A 702 -10.91 20.36 3.36
C GLU A 702 -11.77 20.49 4.62
N ARG A 703 -13.08 20.28 4.49
CA ARG A 703 -14.02 20.29 5.61
C ARG A 703 -13.69 19.16 6.60
N PHE A 704 -13.53 17.93 6.14
CA PHE A 704 -13.24 16.77 6.98
C PHE A 704 -11.86 16.86 7.65
N MET A 705 -10.90 17.53 7.03
CA MET A 705 -9.60 17.81 7.65
C MET A 705 -9.71 18.74 8.87
N ARG A 706 -10.74 19.59 8.95
CA ARG A 706 -10.90 20.61 10.01
C ARG A 706 -12.01 20.31 11.01
N ASP A 707 -13.06 19.61 10.58
CA ASP A 707 -14.28 19.38 11.36
C ASP A 707 -14.50 17.87 11.58
N ASN A 708 -14.34 17.43 12.83
CA ASN A 708 -14.58 16.05 13.24
C ASN A 708 -16.06 15.67 13.20
N ASP A 709 -16.95 16.61 13.52
CA ASP A 709 -18.39 16.37 13.52
C ASP A 709 -18.92 16.20 12.10
N ALA A 710 -18.39 16.98 11.15
CA ALA A 710 -18.70 16.78 9.74
C ALA A 710 -18.26 15.40 9.24
N LEU A 711 -17.10 14.90 9.68
CA LEU A 711 -16.62 13.56 9.34
C LEU A 711 -17.56 12.48 9.92
N ILE A 712 -17.93 12.59 11.21
CA ILE A 712 -18.85 11.65 11.87
C ILE A 712 -20.21 11.61 11.15
N ARG A 713 -20.76 12.77 10.78
CA ARG A 713 -22.04 12.88 10.07
C ARG A 713 -22.00 12.31 8.65
N ALA A 714 -20.83 12.36 8.00
CA ALA A 714 -20.65 11.84 6.66
C ALA A 714 -20.38 10.32 6.63
N THR A 715 -20.21 9.67 7.78
CA THR A 715 -20.03 8.21 7.84
C THR A 715 -21.25 7.50 7.28
N HIS A 716 -21.02 6.49 6.45
CA HIS A 716 -22.07 5.68 5.85
C HIS A 716 -22.48 4.57 6.82
N SER A 717 -23.14 4.99 7.91
CA SER A 717 -23.31 4.14 9.08
C SER A 717 -24.69 4.21 9.71
N ARG A 718 -25.11 3.05 10.24
CA ARG A 718 -26.23 2.96 11.18
C ARG A 718 -25.71 3.06 12.60
N TRP A 719 -26.40 3.86 13.39
CA TRP A 719 -26.10 4.02 14.80
C TRP A 719 -26.94 3.04 15.60
N MET A 720 -26.40 2.55 16.70
CA MET A 720 -27.10 1.62 17.59
C MET A 720 -26.76 1.87 19.04
N LEU A 721 -27.71 1.58 19.93
CA LEU A 721 -27.46 1.41 21.36
C LEU A 721 -27.25 -0.08 21.61
N LEU A 722 -26.02 -0.47 21.90
CA LEU A 722 -25.62 -1.87 22.12
C LEU A 722 -25.37 -2.11 23.61
N ALA A 723 -26.02 -3.10 24.21
CA ALA A 723 -25.83 -3.45 25.61
C ALA A 723 -24.43 -4.04 25.84
N GLU A 724 -23.66 -3.44 26.74
CA GLU A 724 -22.39 -3.98 27.22
C GLU A 724 -22.63 -4.81 28.49
N ARG A 725 -23.03 -6.09 28.36
CA ARG A 725 -22.84 -7.04 29.47
C ARG A 725 -22.72 -8.51 29.07
N ALA A 726 -21.79 -9.18 29.75
CA ALA A 726 -21.44 -10.59 29.64
C ALA A 726 -22.59 -11.52 30.05
N PRO A 727 -22.66 -12.74 29.49
CA PRO A 727 -23.61 -13.75 29.93
C PRO A 727 -23.41 -14.04 31.42
N ALA A 728 -24.52 -14.25 32.13
CA ALA A 728 -24.50 -14.80 33.47
C ALA A 728 -23.68 -16.10 33.46
N ALA A 729 -22.81 -16.28 34.46
CA ALA A 729 -21.94 -17.45 34.57
C ALA A 729 -22.72 -18.77 34.36
N GLY A 730 -22.41 -19.51 33.29
CA GLY A 730 -22.97 -20.85 33.07
C GLY A 730 -23.26 -21.27 31.63
N THR A 731 -23.25 -20.37 30.65
CA THR A 731 -23.35 -20.73 29.22
C THR A 731 -21.96 -20.73 28.62
N GLY A 732 -21.45 -21.88 28.18
CA GLY A 732 -20.11 -22.04 27.58
C GLY A 732 -19.91 -21.36 26.23
N ALA A 733 -20.45 -20.15 26.05
CA ALA A 733 -20.26 -19.27 24.91
C ALA A 733 -19.11 -18.30 25.17
N ASP A 734 -18.34 -18.01 24.12
CA ASP A 734 -17.12 -17.21 24.15
C ASP A 734 -17.45 -15.74 24.46
N ALA A 735 -17.15 -15.30 25.69
CA ALA A 735 -17.45 -13.97 26.24
C ALA A 735 -16.77 -12.80 25.49
N THR A 736 -16.06 -13.08 24.40
CA THR A 736 -15.27 -12.12 23.61
C THR A 736 -15.94 -11.70 22.31
N SER A 737 -17.06 -12.32 21.90
CA SER A 737 -17.79 -12.00 20.66
C SER A 737 -18.91 -10.98 20.87
N CYS A 738 -19.15 -10.09 19.90
CA CYS A 738 -20.26 -9.12 19.95
C CYS A 738 -21.63 -9.75 19.63
N SER A 739 -21.70 -11.05 19.31
CA SER A 739 -22.91 -11.75 18.81
C SER A 739 -24.01 -11.89 19.85
N ASP A 740 -23.69 -11.81 21.15
CA ASP A 740 -24.65 -12.07 22.23
C ASP A 740 -25.26 -10.77 22.82
N ALA A 741 -24.93 -9.60 22.26
CA ALA A 741 -25.25 -8.28 22.83
C ALA A 741 -26.59 -7.67 22.36
N LYS A 742 -27.61 -7.59 23.22
CA LYS A 742 -28.89 -6.94 22.91
C LYS A 742 -28.72 -5.47 22.48
N GLY A 743 -29.45 -4.99 21.46
CA GLY A 743 -29.40 -3.57 21.06
C GLY A 743 -30.55 -3.09 20.17
N VAL A 744 -30.61 -1.77 19.93
CA VAL A 744 -31.59 -1.14 19.02
C VAL A 744 -30.88 -0.18 18.06
N TYR A 745 -31.29 -0.15 16.80
CA TYR A 745 -30.81 0.82 15.82
C TYR A 745 -31.50 2.18 16.00
N LEU A 746 -30.72 3.25 15.82
CA LEU A 746 -31.16 4.62 15.74
C LEU A 746 -31.30 4.97 14.24
N THR A 747 -32.38 4.53 13.61
CA THR A 747 -32.57 4.67 12.16
C THR A 747 -33.14 6.04 11.76
N ALA A 748 -32.96 6.41 10.49
CA ALA A 748 -33.44 7.67 9.91
C ALA A 748 -34.98 7.80 9.85
N GLU A 749 -35.70 6.67 9.84
CA GLU A 749 -37.14 6.59 9.54
C GLU A 749 -38.02 6.35 10.77
N GLY A 750 -37.49 6.51 11.99
CA GLY A 750 -38.26 6.23 13.21
C GLY A 750 -37.59 6.68 14.49
N GLU A 751 -38.41 6.90 15.51
CA GLU A 751 -37.96 7.19 16.88
C GLU A 751 -37.65 5.88 17.60
N ALA A 752 -36.56 5.81 18.36
CA ALA A 752 -36.35 4.73 19.30
C ALA A 752 -36.96 5.11 20.66
N ILE A 753 -37.88 4.30 21.17
CA ILE A 753 -38.51 4.51 22.47
C ILE A 753 -37.94 3.49 23.45
N VAL A 754 -37.49 3.97 24.61
CA VAL A 754 -36.99 3.14 25.70
C VAL A 754 -38.09 2.94 26.72
N CYS A 755 -38.38 1.71 27.13
CA CYS A 755 -39.42 1.37 28.10
C CYS A 755 -38.99 0.24 29.04
N GLY A 756 -39.68 0.12 30.18
CA GLY A 756 -39.47 -0.99 31.12
C GLY A 756 -40.16 -2.27 30.68
N ALA A 757 -39.61 -3.43 31.04
CA ALA A 757 -40.18 -4.75 30.73
C ALA A 757 -41.64 -4.92 31.14
N ALA A 758 -42.02 -4.43 32.33
CA ALA A 758 -43.41 -4.49 32.82
C ALA A 758 -44.38 -3.60 32.01
N ALA A 759 -43.91 -2.44 31.53
CA ALA A 759 -44.71 -1.51 30.75
C ALA A 759 -44.86 -1.99 29.29
N ALA A 760 -43.83 -2.61 28.72
CA ALA A 760 -43.87 -3.24 27.39
C ALA A 760 -44.89 -4.39 27.34
N ALA A 761 -44.96 -5.22 28.39
CA ALA A 761 -45.95 -6.30 28.49
C ALA A 761 -47.40 -5.79 28.63
N GLY A 762 -47.61 -4.64 29.28
CA GLY A 762 -48.92 -3.99 29.38
C GLY A 762 -49.42 -3.37 28.08
N ALA A 763 -48.51 -2.83 27.25
CA ALA A 763 -48.83 -2.29 25.92
C ALA A 763 -49.23 -3.40 24.93
N ALA A 764 -48.69 -4.60 25.05
CA ALA A 764 -49.09 -5.76 24.24
C ALA A 764 -50.49 -6.32 24.62
N ALA A 765 -51.00 -6.01 25.83
CA ALA A 765 -52.27 -6.54 26.35
C ALA A 765 -53.47 -5.60 26.18
N GLY A 766 -53.24 -4.31 25.92
CA GLY A 766 -54.29 -3.30 25.75
C GLY A 766 -54.26 -2.71 24.34
N GLY A 767 -55.16 -3.15 23.47
CA GLY A 767 -55.29 -2.67 22.08
C GLY A 767 -55.58 -1.17 21.97
N ALA A 768 -54.53 -0.36 22.08
CA ALA A 768 -54.54 1.07 21.87
C ALA A 768 -53.40 1.45 20.92
N GLY A 769 -53.75 1.68 19.66
CA GLY A 769 -53.02 2.50 18.69
C GLY A 769 -51.56 2.11 18.42
N GLU A 770 -51.38 1.21 17.46
CA GLU A 770 -50.13 1.04 16.71
C GLU A 770 -49.79 2.35 15.98
N GLY A 771 -49.06 3.24 16.65
CA GLY A 771 -48.46 4.43 16.06
C GLY A 771 -47.14 4.09 15.39
N GLU A 772 -47.17 4.00 14.06
CA GLU A 772 -46.17 4.42 13.07
C GLU A 772 -44.67 4.43 13.50
N GLY A 773 -43.88 3.45 13.01
CA GLY A 773 -42.45 3.60 12.72
C GLY A 773 -41.41 3.53 13.85
N ALA A 774 -41.79 3.47 15.12
CA ALA A 774 -40.82 3.53 16.24
C ALA A 774 -40.20 2.16 16.63
N SER A 775 -38.87 2.10 16.82
CA SER A 775 -38.16 0.92 17.35
C SER A 775 -38.20 0.89 18.89
N LEU A 776 -38.43 -0.26 19.53
CA LEU A 776 -38.59 -0.36 20.98
C LEU A 776 -37.36 -1.00 21.66
N LEU A 777 -36.76 -0.30 22.63
CA LEU A 777 -35.74 -0.85 23.53
C LEU A 777 -36.37 -1.17 24.88
N VAL A 778 -36.46 -2.46 25.21
CA VAL A 778 -36.98 -2.93 26.49
C VAL A 778 -35.83 -3.13 27.47
N VAL A 779 -35.81 -2.35 28.55
CA VAL A 779 -34.81 -2.47 29.63
C VAL A 779 -35.34 -3.41 30.71
N GLU A 780 -34.53 -4.39 31.12
CA GLU A 780 -34.95 -5.42 32.10
C GLU A 780 -34.81 -4.93 33.56
N ASP A 781 -34.21 -3.77 33.78
CA ASP A 781 -34.17 -3.16 35.10
C ASP A 781 -35.58 -2.74 35.54
N GLY A 782 -36.10 -3.38 36.60
CA GLY A 782 -37.38 -3.05 37.22
C GLY A 782 -37.47 -1.62 37.79
N ALA A 783 -36.36 -0.87 37.83
CA ALA A 783 -36.35 0.56 38.11
C ALA A 783 -36.94 1.40 36.96
N VAL A 784 -36.95 0.88 35.73
CA VAL A 784 -37.64 1.51 34.60
C VAL A 784 -39.08 1.02 34.60
N THR A 785 -40.01 1.86 35.06
CA THR A 785 -41.44 1.52 35.18
C THR A 785 -42.31 2.26 34.16
N SER A 786 -41.78 3.27 33.48
CA SER A 786 -42.50 4.07 32.50
C SER A 786 -42.70 3.35 31.16
N ALA A 787 -43.85 3.58 30.52
CA ALA A 787 -44.14 3.16 29.15
C ALA A 787 -43.31 3.91 28.10
N ARG A 788 -42.86 5.14 28.41
CA ARG A 788 -41.90 5.92 27.61
C ARG A 788 -40.90 6.57 28.57
N HIS A 789 -39.73 5.97 28.72
CA HIS A 789 -38.70 6.39 29.67
C HIS A 789 -37.72 7.40 29.06
N ALA A 790 -37.27 7.10 27.86
CA ALA A 790 -36.43 7.97 27.06
C ALA A 790 -36.79 7.81 25.58
N ARG A 791 -36.46 8.82 24.79
CA ARG A 791 -36.61 8.80 23.34
C ARG A 791 -35.28 9.16 22.70
N ALA A 792 -34.88 8.38 21.70
CA ALA A 792 -33.76 8.69 20.84
C ALA A 792 -34.25 8.86 19.39
N TRP A 793 -33.67 9.81 18.66
CA TRP A 793 -34.02 10.07 17.27
C TRP A 793 -32.83 10.67 16.51
N ARG A 794 -32.94 10.65 15.18
CA ARG A 794 -32.01 11.30 14.27
C ARG A 794 -32.65 12.56 13.69
N GLU A 795 -31.91 13.67 13.63
CA GLU A 795 -32.39 14.90 13.02
C GLU A 795 -31.83 15.06 11.61
N GLY A 796 -32.60 14.69 10.58
CA GLY A 796 -32.23 14.87 9.16
C GLY A 796 -31.35 13.75 8.57
N PRO A 797 -31.11 13.76 7.23
CA PRO A 797 -30.52 12.63 6.49
C PRO A 797 -29.05 12.33 6.76
N LEU A 798 -28.30 13.32 7.27
CA LEU A 798 -26.89 13.22 7.71
C LEU A 798 -26.73 13.68 9.16
N GLY A 799 -27.82 14.06 9.85
CA GLY A 799 -27.70 14.86 11.05
C GLY A 799 -27.53 14.07 12.33
N ASP A 800 -27.47 14.82 13.42
CA ASP A 800 -27.03 14.33 14.72
C ASP A 800 -28.09 13.41 15.36
N HIS A 801 -27.61 12.49 16.19
CA HIS A 801 -28.47 11.63 16.99
C HIS A 801 -28.65 12.25 18.37
N PHE A 802 -29.88 12.23 18.87
CA PHE A 802 -30.24 12.83 20.15
C PHE A 802 -30.90 11.82 21.07
N LEU A 803 -30.74 12.05 22.37
CA LEU A 803 -31.43 11.33 23.44
C LEU A 803 -32.10 12.35 24.36
N GLN A 804 -33.35 12.09 24.71
CA GLN A 804 -34.12 12.89 25.67
C GLN A 804 -34.71 12.00 26.75
N HIS A 805 -34.63 12.47 28.00
CA HIS A 805 -35.28 11.84 29.15
C HIS A 805 -36.74 12.32 29.27
N LEU A 806 -37.69 11.36 29.40
CA LEU A 806 -39.13 11.64 29.37
C LEU A 806 -39.87 11.37 30.70
N ALA A 807 -39.27 10.67 31.68
CA ALA A 807 -39.98 10.16 32.86
C ALA A 807 -39.81 11.03 34.14
N GLY A 808 -40.78 10.89 35.07
CA GLY A 808 -40.86 11.64 36.33
C GLY A 808 -40.00 11.13 37.49
N ALA A 809 -40.01 11.91 38.58
CA ALA A 809 -39.02 12.06 39.68
C ALA A 809 -38.23 10.84 40.23
N GLU A 810 -38.67 9.59 40.07
CA GLU A 810 -38.06 8.40 40.70
C GLU A 810 -37.10 7.59 39.79
N SER A 811 -37.11 7.81 38.47
CA SER A 811 -36.21 7.14 37.51
C SER A 811 -35.39 8.17 36.71
N GLY A 812 -34.25 7.79 36.13
CA GLY A 812 -33.41 8.72 35.38
C GLY A 812 -32.84 8.14 34.09
N THR A 813 -32.24 9.02 33.28
CA THR A 813 -31.36 8.65 32.16
C THR A 813 -30.00 9.28 32.43
N TRP A 814 -28.93 8.50 32.28
CA TRP A 814 -27.56 8.98 32.43
C TRP A 814 -26.81 8.81 31.12
N VAL A 815 -26.02 9.82 30.75
CA VAL A 815 -25.07 9.74 29.64
C VAL A 815 -23.69 10.06 30.18
N ASN A 816 -22.75 9.14 30.02
CA ASN A 816 -21.39 9.20 30.56
C ASN A 816 -21.38 9.54 32.08
N GLY A 817 -22.29 8.94 32.84
CA GLY A 817 -22.47 9.17 34.27
C GLY A 817 -23.18 10.47 34.66
N ARG A 818 -23.50 11.35 33.69
CA ARG A 818 -24.27 12.58 33.93
C ARG A 818 -25.77 12.31 33.83
N ARG A 819 -26.50 12.49 34.92
CA ARG A 819 -27.97 12.41 34.92
C ARG A 819 -28.57 13.55 34.10
N LEU A 820 -29.43 13.23 33.14
CA LEU A 820 -30.21 14.20 32.38
C LEU A 820 -31.38 14.73 33.22
N ARG A 821 -31.70 16.01 33.07
CA ARG A 821 -32.93 16.59 33.63
C ARG A 821 -34.14 16.13 32.81
N GLU A 822 -35.33 16.24 33.41
CA GLU A 822 -36.57 15.96 32.70
C GLU A 822 -36.69 16.84 31.45
N SER A 823 -37.01 16.22 30.31
CA SER A 823 -37.03 16.85 28.98
C SER A 823 -35.69 17.42 28.48
N GLU A 824 -34.56 17.21 29.19
CA GLU A 824 -33.24 17.59 28.67
C GLU A 824 -32.85 16.69 27.50
N THR A 825 -32.52 17.33 26.39
CA THR A 825 -31.99 16.68 25.19
C THR A 825 -30.47 16.77 25.17
N VAL A 826 -29.82 15.66 24.85
CA VAL A 826 -28.38 15.59 24.65
C VAL A 826 -28.07 14.95 23.29
N ARG A 827 -27.06 15.49 22.59
CA ARG A 827 -26.52 14.87 21.38
C ARG A 827 -25.68 13.65 21.79
N LEU A 828 -25.92 12.51 21.15
CA LEU A 828 -25.15 11.30 21.31
C LEU A 828 -23.94 11.32 20.36
N LEU A 829 -22.81 10.85 20.86
CA LEU A 829 -21.58 10.61 20.10
C LEU A 829 -21.20 9.13 20.14
N PRO A 830 -20.44 8.63 19.15
CA PRO A 830 -19.96 7.26 19.18
C PRO A 830 -19.10 7.02 20.44
N GLY A 831 -19.33 5.89 21.11
CA GLY A 831 -18.67 5.53 22.36
C GLY A 831 -19.35 6.05 23.63
N ASP A 832 -20.38 6.91 23.54
CA ASP A 832 -21.13 7.36 24.71
C ASP A 832 -21.78 6.18 25.44
N LEU A 833 -21.65 6.17 26.77
CA LEU A 833 -22.32 5.20 27.64
C LEU A 833 -23.65 5.77 28.15
N VAL A 834 -24.71 5.00 27.99
CA VAL A 834 -26.08 5.36 28.32
C VAL A 834 -26.65 4.36 29.33
N GLU A 835 -27.20 4.88 30.43
CA GLU A 835 -27.87 4.08 31.46
C GLU A 835 -29.30 4.57 31.66
N PHE A 836 -30.22 3.65 31.93
CA PHE A 836 -31.63 3.96 32.21
C PHE A 836 -32.02 3.43 33.59
N GLY A 837 -32.93 4.13 34.29
CA GLY A 837 -33.48 3.70 35.57
C GLY A 837 -32.68 4.21 36.77
N ARG A 838 -31.65 3.48 37.20
CA ARG A 838 -30.70 3.85 38.26
C ARG A 838 -29.26 3.92 37.71
N SER A 839 -28.34 4.58 38.42
CA SER A 839 -26.91 4.52 38.12
C SER A 839 -26.11 4.15 39.39
N PRO A 840 -25.26 3.10 39.37
CA PRO A 840 -25.00 2.22 38.23
C PRO A 840 -26.19 1.30 37.89
N SER A 841 -26.53 1.21 36.61
CA SER A 841 -27.58 0.34 36.08
C SER A 841 -27.06 -1.09 35.90
N PRO A 842 -27.92 -2.13 36.04
CA PRO A 842 -27.54 -3.49 35.65
C PRO A 842 -27.38 -3.66 34.14
N GLU A 843 -27.91 -2.75 33.31
CA GLU A 843 -27.71 -2.74 31.85
C GLU A 843 -27.12 -1.39 31.44
N VAL A 844 -25.95 -1.41 30.80
CA VAL A 844 -25.31 -0.21 30.23
C VAL A 844 -25.32 -0.36 28.72
N PHE A 845 -25.78 0.67 28.02
CA PHE A 845 -25.82 0.70 26.57
C PHE A 845 -24.72 1.61 26.04
N LYS A 846 -24.02 1.20 24.99
CA LYS A 846 -23.02 1.99 24.32
C LYS A 846 -23.47 2.40 22.94
N VAL A 847 -23.22 3.64 22.57
CA VAL A 847 -23.49 4.15 21.22
C VAL A 847 -22.43 3.60 20.27
N LYS A 848 -22.83 2.72 19.35
CA LYS A 848 -21.96 2.10 18.33
C LYS A 848 -22.41 2.53 16.94
N MET A 849 -21.48 2.50 16.00
CA MET A 849 -21.74 2.69 14.57
C MET A 849 -21.41 1.40 13.81
N GLN A 850 -22.21 1.05 12.82
CA GLN A 850 -21.97 -0.07 11.92
C GLN A 850 -22.09 0.40 10.47
N HIS A 851 -21.16 -0.02 9.63
CA HIS A 851 -21.19 0.28 8.20
C HIS A 851 -22.45 -0.27 7.52
N GLU A 852 -23.11 0.52 6.67
CA GLU A 852 -24.42 0.16 6.08
C GLU A 852 -24.40 -1.12 5.23
N SER A 853 -23.29 -1.41 4.55
CA SER A 853 -23.17 -2.62 3.71
C SER A 853 -23.21 -3.94 4.48
N LEU A 854 -23.00 -3.91 5.80
CA LEU A 854 -23.04 -5.10 6.67
C LEU A 854 -24.46 -5.42 7.16
N PHE A 855 -25.47 -4.62 6.78
CA PHE A 855 -26.86 -4.89 7.09
C PHE A 855 -27.38 -6.08 6.26
N CYS A 856 -27.16 -7.29 6.77
CA CYS A 856 -27.88 -8.45 6.26
C CYS A 856 -29.32 -8.37 6.78
N SER A 857 -30.33 -8.55 5.92
CA SER A 857 -31.70 -8.79 6.39
C SER A 857 -31.79 -10.06 7.25
N ALA A 858 -30.77 -10.92 7.27
CA ALA A 858 -30.64 -12.02 8.23
C ALA A 858 -30.26 -11.56 9.66
N LEU A 859 -29.73 -10.34 9.85
CA LEU A 859 -29.64 -9.72 11.19
C LEU A 859 -31.03 -9.28 11.71
N SER A 860 -32.10 -9.46 10.92
CA SER A 860 -33.48 -9.39 11.40
C SER A 860 -33.96 -10.70 12.05
N GLY A 861 -33.11 -11.69 12.29
CA GLY A 861 -33.53 -12.91 12.99
C GLY A 861 -32.41 -13.92 13.29
N ALA A 862 -32.32 -14.28 14.58
CA ALA A 862 -31.52 -15.35 15.19
C ALA A 862 -30.00 -15.12 15.13
N GLU A 863 -29.32 -14.49 16.10
CA GLU A 863 -29.20 -14.85 17.53
C GLU A 863 -29.20 -13.63 18.48
N TYR A 864 -29.63 -12.47 18.02
CA TYR A 864 -30.10 -11.42 18.91
C TYR A 864 -31.59 -11.68 19.19
N HIS A 865 -32.05 -11.61 20.44
CA HIS A 865 -33.48 -11.72 20.76
C HIS A 865 -34.26 -10.53 20.15
N ILE A 866 -34.70 -10.70 18.90
CA ILE A 866 -35.68 -9.87 18.21
C ILE A 866 -37.04 -10.55 18.39
N ILE A 867 -38.00 -9.85 18.99
CA ILE A 867 -39.41 -10.27 19.03
C ILE A 867 -39.95 -10.13 17.59
N PRO A 868 -40.50 -11.20 16.97
CA PRO A 868 -40.82 -11.19 15.54
C PRO A 868 -42.06 -10.33 15.24
N ALA A 869 -41.96 -9.47 14.23
CA ALA A 869 -43.11 -8.83 13.59
C ALA A 869 -43.61 -9.70 12.41
N ALA A 870 -44.90 -10.02 12.40
CA ALA A 870 -45.53 -10.96 11.47
C ALA A 870 -45.68 -10.40 10.05
N GLY A 871 -44.98 -11.00 9.09
CA GLY A 871 -44.91 -10.58 7.68
C GLY A 871 -46.13 -10.89 6.78
N ALA A 872 -47.31 -11.19 7.32
CA ALA A 872 -48.46 -11.58 6.49
C ALA A 872 -49.38 -10.41 6.08
N ALA A 873 -49.38 -9.28 6.80
CA ALA A 873 -50.34 -8.19 6.58
C ALA A 873 -49.92 -7.17 5.49
N ILE A 874 -48.64 -7.14 5.11
CA ILE A 874 -48.10 -6.15 4.15
C ILE A 874 -48.41 -6.54 2.70
N GLN A 875 -48.59 -7.84 2.41
CA GLN A 875 -49.01 -8.29 1.08
C GLN A 875 -50.46 -7.88 0.78
N GLU A 876 -51.33 -7.99 1.78
CA GLU A 876 -52.77 -7.66 1.68
C GLU A 876 -53.03 -6.14 1.56
N LEU A 877 -52.17 -5.31 2.17
CA LEU A 877 -52.20 -3.84 2.04
C LEU A 877 -51.66 -3.36 0.70
N ARG A 878 -50.60 -3.99 0.15
CA ARG A 878 -50.09 -3.66 -1.19
C ARG A 878 -51.11 -4.01 -2.28
N GLU A 879 -51.81 -5.13 -2.15
CA GLU A 879 -52.87 -5.53 -3.09
C GLU A 879 -54.10 -4.59 -3.01
N ARG A 880 -54.42 -4.04 -1.83
CA ARG A 880 -55.47 -3.01 -1.67
C ARG A 880 -55.08 -1.64 -2.21
N GLU A 881 -53.85 -1.19 -2.00
CA GLU A 881 -53.38 0.09 -2.54
C GLU A 881 -53.25 0.06 -4.08
N GLU A 882 -52.85 -1.08 -4.67
CA GLU A 882 -52.86 -1.24 -6.13
C GLU A 882 -54.29 -1.25 -6.70
N ALA A 883 -55.25 -1.84 -5.99
CA ALA A 883 -56.66 -1.81 -6.37
C ALA A 883 -57.25 -0.38 -6.28
N GLU A 884 -56.96 0.38 -5.22
CA GLU A 884 -57.43 1.77 -5.08
C GLU A 884 -56.76 2.73 -6.07
N ARG A 885 -55.46 2.56 -6.38
CA ARG A 885 -54.78 3.34 -7.43
C ARG A 885 -55.33 3.04 -8.82
N ALA A 886 -55.70 1.80 -9.12
CA ALA A 886 -56.33 1.43 -10.38
C ALA A 886 -57.75 2.01 -10.52
N GLU A 887 -58.48 2.18 -9.41
CA GLU A 887 -59.81 2.80 -9.40
C GLU A 887 -59.73 4.33 -9.50
N LEU A 888 -58.74 4.96 -8.87
CA LEU A 888 -58.48 6.41 -8.99
C LEU A 888 -57.98 6.81 -10.39
N ALA A 889 -57.29 5.91 -11.10
CA ALA A 889 -56.84 6.15 -12.47
C ALA A 889 -57.93 5.87 -13.53
N ARG A 890 -59.01 5.16 -13.18
CA ARG A 890 -60.19 4.93 -14.04
C ARG A 890 -61.25 6.04 -13.91
N ARG A 891 -61.31 6.71 -12.76
CA ARG A 891 -62.10 7.93 -12.55
C ARG A 891 -61.39 9.13 -13.15
#